data_AF-A0A4U0ZZC3-F1
#
_entry.id   AF-A0A4U0ZZC3-F1
#
_cell.length_a   1.000
_cell.length_b   1.000
_cell.length_c   1.000
_cell.angle_alpha   90.00
_cell.angle_beta   90.00
_cell.angle_gamma   90.00
#
_symmetry.space_group_name_H-M   'P 1'
#
loop_
_entity.id
_entity.type
_entity.pdbx_description
1 polymer ?
#
loop_
_entity_poly.entity_id
_entity_poly.type
_entity_poly.pdbx_seq_one_letter_code
_entity_poly.pdbx_strand_id
1 'polypeptide(L)'
;MKLILKKSGSLFFEQTDERPEPQKGYKILRVLCCAVCRTDAKMWRLGHRDLLLPRVLGHEIAAVDDSGTLYTVWPGQACGACAYCREERENLCEEMKIIGFHSDGGFAGFVRVSEKSLIPVGEDLSPELVTFAEPAGCVLHALKMLQPQKSERAIIYGGGVVGMIAALMLREKGCSVTVIEQSQAKISRLAALAAEKEIELCKDTVNADFDLAINCCASHIAFSLCVTKLRKGGRLGFFSGLTKNEEIDTNLLNLIHYKELVLMGSYGPRKADMLEALSFCSQQKNGISQLIERVVQPFEVEELLPSILAGERLKYIVQMSGDGRTQVAQEDNRPQVVACPPELQRGLLKSARVKALIHKIVPTSDNTRGAAQKKVDMKTKPLGALGRLEALAVQISCIQKSLTPDVTGKRMFVFAGDHGVVEEGVSAYPASVTVQMVENFLGGGAAINVFCRQYGIDLAVVDMGVNADFDAHPLLVQKKVAYGTNNFAITEAMSCSQAIAAIEKGAESFLEKQREAPCRIVGLGEMGIGNTSSATAIIAAATGRSIADIVGRGTGVDDRGLLRKIEVLEKALHLHKPSGTDGLLLLQTLGGYELGGICGAVLAAASEGCCVVLDGIISTAAGLLAYLICPEVKDYLVAGHRSVEVGQKAALDFMGLEPVVDLGFRLGEGTGAAITMNLVELSCSMMREMATFDEAGVDGSTH
;
A
#
# COMPACT_ATOMS: atom_id res chain seq x y z
N MET A 1 24.72 -6.95 -10.52
CA MET A 1 23.34 -6.45 -10.35
C MET A 1 22.86 -6.65 -8.91
N LYS A 2 21.86 -5.90 -8.45
CA LYS A 2 21.23 -5.98 -7.11
C LYS A 2 19.72 -5.65 -7.21
N LEU A 3 18.86 -6.31 -6.44
CA LEU A 3 17.48 -5.88 -6.16
C LEU A 3 17.43 -5.28 -4.77
N ILE A 4 17.17 -3.98 -4.69
CA ILE A 4 17.26 -3.22 -3.45
C ILE A 4 15.87 -2.80 -3.04
N LEU A 5 15.40 -3.32 -1.91
CA LEU A 5 14.23 -2.78 -1.23
C LEU A 5 14.60 -1.40 -0.67
N LYS A 6 14.15 -0.34 -1.34
CA LYS A 6 14.39 1.06 -0.91
C LYS A 6 13.28 1.57 0.01
N LYS A 7 12.06 1.07 -0.18
CA LYS A 7 10.85 1.36 0.59
C LYS A 7 9.90 0.17 0.49
N SER A 8 8.89 0.12 1.36
CA SER A 8 7.84 -0.91 1.28
C SER A 8 7.17 -0.90 -0.11
N GLY A 9 6.92 -2.09 -0.65
CA GLY A 9 6.28 -2.32 -1.92
C GLY A 9 7.11 -1.98 -3.14
N SER A 10 8.42 -1.71 -3.01
CA SER A 10 9.26 -1.28 -4.14
C SER A 10 10.67 -1.89 -4.11
N LEU A 11 10.95 -2.81 -5.05
CA LEU A 11 12.29 -3.30 -5.34
C LEU A 11 12.92 -2.50 -6.48
N PHE A 12 14.07 -1.89 -6.21
CA PHE A 12 14.86 -1.20 -7.22
C PHE A 12 15.89 -2.14 -7.83
N PHE A 13 15.78 -2.39 -9.14
CA PHE A 13 16.81 -3.10 -9.88
C PHE A 13 17.99 -2.18 -10.19
N GLU A 14 19.17 -2.56 -9.73
CA GLU A 14 20.43 -1.87 -10.00
C GLU A 14 21.38 -2.77 -10.78
N GLN A 15 21.72 -2.36 -12.00
CA GLN A 15 22.78 -2.99 -12.78
C GLN A 15 24.14 -2.44 -12.30
N THR A 16 24.92 -3.26 -11.61
CA THR A 16 26.24 -2.90 -11.09
C THR A 16 27.16 -4.11 -11.05
N ASP A 17 28.43 -3.92 -11.39
CA ASP A 17 29.49 -4.93 -11.25
C ASP A 17 30.28 -4.75 -9.95
N GLU A 18 29.84 -3.83 -9.09
CA GLU A 18 30.48 -3.52 -7.82
C GLU A 18 30.39 -4.71 -6.85
N ARG A 19 31.56 -5.19 -6.41
CA ARG A 19 31.67 -6.21 -5.37
C ARG A 19 31.56 -5.55 -3.98
N PRO A 20 30.92 -6.21 -3.00
CA PRO A 20 30.96 -5.74 -1.62
C PRO A 20 32.40 -5.54 -1.12
N GLU A 21 32.63 -4.57 -0.23
CA GLU A 21 33.96 -4.35 0.34
C GLU A 21 34.45 -5.57 1.14
N PRO A 22 35.73 -5.97 1.01
CA PRO A 22 36.32 -7.03 1.83
C PRO A 22 36.23 -6.70 3.32
N GLN A 23 35.92 -7.70 4.15
CA GLN A 23 35.88 -7.57 5.60
C GLN A 23 36.44 -8.84 6.25
N LYS A 24 37.26 -8.68 7.29
CA LYS A 24 37.85 -9.82 8.02
C LYS A 24 36.75 -10.71 8.62
N GLY A 25 36.85 -12.03 8.42
CA GLY A 25 35.87 -13.02 8.88
C GLY A 25 34.61 -13.12 8.01
N TYR A 26 34.61 -12.45 6.85
CA TYR A 26 33.59 -12.53 5.83
C TYR A 26 34.20 -12.94 4.50
N LYS A 27 33.42 -13.67 3.71
CA LYS A 27 33.76 -14.09 2.34
C LYS A 27 32.80 -13.44 1.36
N ILE A 28 33.29 -13.04 0.20
CA ILE A 28 32.46 -12.57 -0.91
C ILE A 28 32.21 -13.76 -1.82
N LEU A 29 30.94 -14.03 -2.11
CA LEU A 29 30.53 -15.10 -3.02
C LEU A 29 29.79 -14.51 -4.22
N ARG A 30 29.91 -15.15 -5.38
CA ARG A 30 29.08 -14.89 -6.55
C ARG A 30 27.80 -15.71 -6.43
N VAL A 31 26.65 -15.04 -6.36
CA VAL A 31 25.36 -15.72 -6.24
C VAL A 31 24.99 -16.32 -7.60
N LEU A 32 24.68 -17.61 -7.62
CA LEU A 32 24.19 -18.29 -8.82
C LEU A 32 22.67 -18.14 -8.93
N CYS A 33 21.99 -18.43 -7.82
CA CYS A 33 20.56 -18.20 -7.68
C CYS A 33 20.17 -17.99 -6.21
N CYS A 34 19.01 -17.38 -6.00
CA CYS A 34 18.41 -17.20 -4.69
C CYS A 34 16.91 -17.47 -4.81
N ALA A 35 16.38 -18.29 -3.91
CA ALA A 35 14.94 -18.56 -3.92
C ALA A 35 14.17 -17.47 -3.17
N VAL A 36 12.92 -17.25 -3.60
CA VAL A 36 12.05 -16.25 -2.98
C VAL A 36 11.24 -16.92 -1.88
N CYS A 37 11.43 -16.46 -0.65
CA CYS A 37 10.66 -16.89 0.50
C CYS A 37 9.44 -15.99 0.71
N ARG A 38 8.39 -16.55 1.33
CA ARG A 38 7.23 -15.74 1.78
C ARG A 38 7.67 -14.64 2.75
N THR A 39 8.76 -14.83 3.48
CA THR A 39 9.35 -13.82 4.35
C THR A 39 9.92 -12.64 3.56
N ASP A 40 10.50 -12.86 2.36
CA ASP A 40 10.93 -11.75 1.49
C ASP A 40 9.73 -10.94 1.02
N ALA A 41 8.62 -11.60 0.65
CA ALA A 41 7.38 -10.93 0.29
C ALA A 41 6.72 -10.16 1.46
N LYS A 42 6.79 -10.73 2.68
CA LYS A 42 6.37 -10.04 3.91
C LYS A 42 7.24 -8.81 4.19
N MET A 43 8.56 -8.93 4.10
CA MET A 43 9.47 -7.79 4.27
C MET A 43 9.25 -6.72 3.22
N TRP A 44 9.04 -7.12 1.97
CA TRP A 44 8.72 -6.21 0.87
C TRP A 44 7.42 -5.45 1.13
N ARG A 45 6.35 -6.08 1.61
CA ARG A 45 5.03 -5.43 1.74
C ARG A 45 4.70 -4.86 3.13
N LEU A 46 5.01 -5.62 4.18
CA LEU A 46 4.61 -5.38 5.57
C LEU A 46 5.78 -4.88 6.44
N GLY A 47 7.01 -4.90 5.89
CA GLY A 47 8.21 -4.62 6.65
C GLY A 47 8.55 -5.71 7.68
N HIS A 48 9.56 -5.44 8.51
CA HIS A 48 9.95 -6.28 9.63
C HIS A 48 10.67 -5.42 10.66
N ARG A 49 10.54 -5.73 11.96
CA ARG A 49 11.15 -4.92 13.04
C ARG A 49 12.67 -4.76 12.90
N ASP A 50 13.32 -5.79 12.37
CA ASP A 50 14.78 -5.87 12.22
C ASP A 50 15.27 -5.46 10.80
N LEU A 51 14.35 -5.02 9.93
CA LEU A 51 14.66 -4.61 8.57
C LEU A 51 14.97 -3.11 8.50
N LEU A 52 16.22 -2.78 8.15
CA LEU A 52 16.67 -1.42 7.90
C LEU A 52 16.85 -1.20 6.40
N LEU A 53 16.19 -0.19 5.84
CA LEU A 53 16.26 0.16 4.42
C LEU A 53 17.33 1.24 4.16
N PRO A 54 17.98 1.25 2.97
CA PRO A 54 17.80 0.30 1.86
C PRO A 54 18.42 -1.08 2.18
N ARG A 55 17.84 -2.14 1.62
CA ARG A 55 18.29 -3.53 1.85
C ARG A 55 18.15 -4.41 0.62
N VAL A 56 19.16 -5.22 0.31
CA VAL A 56 19.01 -6.37 -0.59
C VAL A 56 18.44 -7.55 0.21
N LEU A 57 17.28 -8.08 -0.21
CA LEU A 57 16.62 -9.22 0.45
C LEU A 57 17.21 -10.57 -0.03
N GLY A 58 16.58 -11.68 0.35
CA GLY A 58 16.94 -13.04 -0.09
C GLY A 58 17.88 -13.72 0.90
N HIS A 59 17.41 -14.81 1.50
CA HIS A 59 18.15 -15.59 2.51
C HIS A 59 18.33 -17.06 2.13
N GLU A 60 17.75 -17.49 1.01
CA GLU A 60 17.83 -18.87 0.50
C GLU A 60 18.82 -18.90 -0.67
N ILE A 61 20.11 -18.96 -0.34
CA ILE A 61 21.20 -18.61 -1.26
C ILE A 61 21.95 -19.87 -1.75
N ALA A 62 22.24 -19.91 -3.05
CA ALA A 62 23.25 -20.79 -3.65
C ALA A 62 24.32 -19.93 -4.35
N ALA A 63 25.57 -20.02 -3.90
CA ALA A 63 26.64 -19.13 -4.36
C ALA A 63 27.99 -19.83 -4.40
N VAL A 64 28.89 -19.37 -5.28
CA VAL A 64 30.24 -19.92 -5.44
C VAL A 64 31.30 -18.92 -5.01
N ASP A 65 32.41 -19.43 -4.48
CA ASP A 65 33.60 -18.61 -4.27
C ASP A 65 34.45 -18.49 -5.54
N ASP A 66 35.54 -17.73 -5.47
CA ASP A 66 36.46 -17.54 -6.60
C ASP A 66 37.17 -18.84 -7.04
N SER A 67 37.16 -19.90 -6.20
CA SER A 67 37.69 -21.23 -6.56
C SER A 67 36.67 -22.11 -7.28
N GLY A 68 35.40 -21.68 -7.36
CA GLY A 68 34.30 -22.45 -7.91
C GLY A 68 33.62 -23.38 -6.90
N THR A 69 34.00 -23.35 -5.63
CA THR A 69 33.35 -24.16 -4.58
C THR A 69 31.94 -23.63 -4.32
N LEU A 70 30.93 -24.50 -4.38
CA LEU A 70 29.53 -24.17 -4.14
C LEU A 70 29.19 -24.17 -2.65
N TYR A 71 28.44 -23.16 -2.22
CA TYR A 71 27.97 -22.99 -0.85
C TYR A 71 26.48 -22.68 -0.83
N THR A 72 25.83 -23.13 0.25
CA THR A 72 24.64 -22.46 0.78
C THR A 72 25.02 -21.65 2.02
N VAL A 73 24.13 -20.76 2.44
CA VAL A 73 24.37 -19.82 3.54
C VAL A 73 23.31 -20.06 4.60
N TRP A 74 23.74 -20.41 5.81
CA TRP A 74 22.85 -20.39 6.97
C TRP A 74 22.42 -18.93 7.22
N PRO A 75 21.12 -18.59 7.26
CA PRO A 75 20.69 -17.20 7.34
C PRO A 75 21.17 -16.47 8.59
N GLY A 76 21.35 -17.24 9.68
CA GLY A 76 21.74 -16.73 10.98
C GLY A 76 23.23 -16.37 11.08
N GLN A 77 23.49 -15.36 11.89
CA GLN A 77 24.79 -15.03 12.44
C GLN A 77 24.61 -14.85 13.95
N ALA A 78 24.94 -15.90 14.70
CA ALA A 78 24.83 -15.93 16.15
C ALA A 78 26.10 -15.39 16.85
N CYS A 79 25.97 -14.93 18.09
CA CYS A 79 27.08 -14.39 18.86
C CYS A 79 28.10 -15.45 19.30
N GLY A 80 27.67 -16.71 19.46
CA GLY A 80 28.51 -17.81 19.95
C GLY A 80 28.79 -17.80 21.46
N ALA A 81 28.27 -16.83 22.21
CA ALA A 81 28.61 -16.63 23.63
C ALA A 81 27.42 -16.65 24.60
N CYS A 82 26.19 -16.41 24.14
CA CYS A 82 24.98 -16.45 24.97
C CYS A 82 24.64 -17.88 25.41
N ALA A 83 23.72 -18.04 26.37
CA ALA A 83 23.31 -19.34 26.90
C ALA A 83 22.86 -20.30 25.79
N TYR A 84 21.99 -19.83 24.88
CA TYR A 84 21.49 -20.63 23.76
C TYR A 84 22.61 -21.09 22.82
N CYS A 85 23.58 -20.23 22.51
CA CYS A 85 24.72 -20.62 21.67
C CYS A 85 25.59 -21.69 22.34
N ARG A 86 25.78 -21.64 23.66
CA ARG A 86 26.57 -22.63 24.41
C ARG A 86 25.86 -23.98 24.50
N GLU A 87 24.53 -23.99 24.39
CA GLU A 87 23.68 -25.18 24.38
C GLU A 87 23.43 -25.72 22.96
N GLU A 88 24.17 -25.25 21.95
CA GLU A 88 23.96 -25.65 20.54
C GLU A 88 22.54 -25.33 20.03
N ARG A 89 21.95 -24.26 20.55
CA ARG A 89 20.64 -23.69 20.15
C ARG A 89 20.85 -22.33 19.53
N GLU A 90 21.86 -22.20 18.66
CA GLU A 90 22.26 -20.91 18.10
C GLU A 90 21.16 -20.23 17.28
N ASN A 91 20.15 -20.96 16.81
CA ASN A 91 18.94 -20.41 16.18
C ASN A 91 18.10 -19.51 17.10
N LEU A 92 18.29 -19.62 18.42
CA LEU A 92 17.64 -18.79 19.45
C LEU A 92 18.58 -17.75 20.07
N CYS A 93 19.70 -17.45 19.40
CA CYS A 93 20.65 -16.45 19.88
C CYS A 93 19.97 -15.11 20.18
N GLU A 94 20.27 -14.51 21.33
CA GLU A 94 19.74 -13.20 21.75
C GLU A 94 20.20 -12.08 20.80
N GLU A 95 21.44 -12.18 20.31
CA GLU A 95 22.05 -11.24 19.36
C GLU A 95 22.01 -11.77 17.91
N MET A 96 20.95 -12.50 17.55
CA MET A 96 20.82 -13.09 16.22
C MET A 96 20.76 -12.01 15.14
N LYS A 97 21.63 -12.10 14.14
CA LYS A 97 21.52 -11.33 12.89
C LYS A 97 21.15 -12.26 11.74
N ILE A 98 20.30 -11.77 10.85
CA ILE A 98 19.79 -12.53 9.71
C ILE A 98 20.16 -11.82 8.40
N ILE A 99 20.75 -12.56 7.48
CA ILE A 99 21.07 -12.06 6.14
C ILE A 99 19.78 -11.77 5.34
N GLY A 100 19.78 -10.71 4.54
CA GLY A 100 18.58 -10.16 3.91
C GLY A 100 17.75 -9.25 4.82
N PHE A 101 18.04 -9.21 6.12
CA PHE A 101 17.32 -8.38 7.11
C PHE A 101 18.28 -7.30 7.64
N HIS A 102 19.36 -7.76 8.28
CA HIS A 102 20.37 -6.94 8.95
C HIS A 102 21.55 -6.59 8.02
N SER A 103 21.78 -7.42 7.01
CA SER A 103 22.82 -7.26 5.99
C SER A 103 22.27 -7.67 4.62
N ASP A 104 22.91 -7.23 3.55
CA ASP A 104 22.45 -7.54 2.18
C ASP A 104 22.48 -9.04 1.90
N GLY A 105 21.41 -9.49 1.22
CA GLY A 105 21.13 -10.89 0.93
C GLY A 105 21.42 -11.33 -0.51
N GLY A 106 20.85 -12.47 -0.87
CA GLY A 106 21.06 -13.18 -2.12
C GLY A 106 20.38 -12.58 -3.33
N PHE A 107 19.57 -11.53 -3.19
CA PHE A 107 19.01 -10.80 -4.33
C PHE A 107 20.04 -9.88 -5.04
N ALA A 108 21.31 -10.30 -5.09
CA ALA A 108 22.42 -9.59 -5.71
C ALA A 108 23.39 -10.57 -6.38
N GLY A 109 24.11 -10.11 -7.40
CA GLY A 109 25.10 -10.93 -8.11
C GLY A 109 26.32 -11.32 -7.26
N PHE A 110 26.64 -10.52 -6.24
CA PHE A 110 27.64 -10.83 -5.22
C PHE A 110 27.09 -10.55 -3.84
N VAL A 111 27.43 -11.40 -2.87
CA VAL A 111 27.00 -11.28 -1.48
C VAL A 111 28.19 -11.46 -0.54
N ARG A 112 28.24 -10.65 0.53
CA ARG A 112 29.23 -10.76 1.59
C ARG A 112 28.63 -11.52 2.77
N VAL A 113 29.20 -12.67 3.09
CA VAL A 113 28.66 -13.62 4.07
C VAL A 113 29.68 -13.93 5.15
N SER A 114 29.23 -14.13 6.39
CA SER A 114 30.14 -14.53 7.47
C SER A 114 30.66 -15.94 7.19
N GLU A 115 31.96 -16.15 7.38
CA GLU A 115 32.56 -17.50 7.23
C GLU A 115 31.91 -18.53 8.17
N LYS A 116 31.39 -18.08 9.32
CA LYS A 116 30.68 -18.92 10.27
C LYS A 116 29.34 -19.42 9.74
N SER A 117 28.73 -18.71 8.81
CA SER A 117 27.42 -19.05 8.22
C SER A 117 27.54 -19.88 6.95
N LEU A 118 28.75 -20.05 6.40
CA LEU A 118 29.00 -20.84 5.20
C LEU A 118 28.79 -22.34 5.44
N ILE A 119 28.09 -22.98 4.51
CA ILE A 119 27.91 -24.43 4.44
C ILE A 119 28.36 -24.87 3.03
N PRO A 120 29.52 -25.55 2.90
CA PRO A 120 29.94 -26.07 1.61
C PRO A 120 28.99 -27.18 1.15
N VAL A 121 28.63 -27.16 -0.13
CA VAL A 121 27.78 -28.19 -0.73
C VAL A 121 28.67 -29.32 -1.22
N GLY A 122 28.75 -30.40 -0.44
CA GLY A 122 29.50 -31.62 -0.80
C GLY A 122 28.68 -32.62 -1.62
N GLU A 123 27.39 -32.35 -1.80
CA GLU A 123 26.44 -33.19 -2.52
C GLU A 123 26.38 -32.80 -4.01
N ASP A 124 26.05 -33.75 -4.87
CA ASP A 124 25.78 -33.48 -6.29
C ASP A 124 24.40 -32.81 -6.44
N LEU A 125 24.32 -31.50 -6.24
CA LEU A 125 23.08 -30.71 -6.31
C LEU A 125 23.21 -29.56 -7.29
N SER A 126 22.14 -29.34 -8.07
CA SER A 126 22.04 -28.12 -8.88
C SER A 126 21.87 -26.89 -7.95
N PRO A 127 22.34 -25.70 -8.36
CA PRO A 127 22.20 -24.48 -7.54
C PRO A 127 20.76 -24.21 -7.11
N GLU A 128 19.78 -24.46 -7.96
CA GLU A 128 18.36 -24.28 -7.66
C GLU A 128 17.90 -25.15 -6.50
N LEU A 129 18.33 -26.43 -6.45
CA LEU A 129 18.00 -27.34 -5.36
C LEU A 129 18.74 -27.00 -4.06
N VAL A 130 19.94 -26.42 -4.16
CA VAL A 130 20.69 -25.93 -2.99
C VAL A 130 19.92 -24.86 -2.22
N THR A 131 19.12 -24.02 -2.91
CA THR A 131 18.30 -22.99 -2.24
C THR A 131 17.24 -23.58 -1.28
N PHE A 132 16.89 -24.85 -1.42
CA PHE A 132 15.94 -25.53 -0.52
C PHE A 132 16.57 -25.97 0.81
N ALA A 133 17.89 -25.87 0.98
CA ALA A 133 18.56 -26.28 2.21
C ALA A 133 18.03 -25.53 3.44
N GLU A 134 17.68 -24.25 3.31
CA GLU A 134 17.12 -23.44 4.40
C GLU A 134 15.70 -23.89 4.79
N PRO A 135 14.71 -23.93 3.87
CA PRO A 135 13.37 -24.34 4.24
C PRO A 135 13.32 -25.82 4.67
N ALA A 136 14.16 -26.68 4.09
CA ALA A 136 14.29 -28.07 4.53
C ALA A 136 14.95 -28.18 5.90
N GLY A 137 15.98 -27.38 6.19
CA GLY A 137 16.59 -27.29 7.52
C GLY A 137 15.56 -26.87 8.58
N CYS A 138 14.69 -25.91 8.27
CA CYS A 138 13.62 -25.50 9.18
C CYS A 138 12.70 -26.69 9.53
N VAL A 139 12.25 -27.42 8.51
CA VAL A 139 11.38 -28.60 8.68
C VAL A 139 12.10 -29.68 9.48
N LEU A 140 13.35 -29.97 9.17
CA LEU A 140 14.13 -30.97 9.87
C LEU A 140 14.29 -30.63 11.36
N HIS A 141 14.55 -29.36 11.68
CA HIS A 141 14.60 -28.87 13.06
C HIS A 141 13.29 -29.17 13.81
N ALA A 142 12.15 -28.86 13.19
CA ALA A 142 10.84 -29.13 13.76
C ALA A 142 10.59 -30.64 13.95
N LEU A 143 10.99 -31.47 12.99
CA LEU A 143 10.82 -32.92 13.07
C LEU A 143 11.72 -33.56 14.12
N LYS A 144 12.93 -33.03 14.37
CA LYS A 144 13.80 -33.48 15.48
C LYS A 144 13.17 -33.24 16.85
N MET A 145 12.44 -32.14 17.01
CA MET A 145 11.66 -31.88 18.24
C MET A 145 10.42 -32.78 18.31
N LEU A 146 9.71 -32.94 17.19
CA LEU A 146 8.51 -33.79 17.13
C LEU A 146 8.79 -35.28 17.34
N GLN A 147 9.97 -35.77 16.95
CA GLN A 147 10.40 -37.17 17.04
C GLN A 147 9.40 -38.17 16.42
N PRO A 148 9.04 -38.01 15.13
CA PRO A 148 8.11 -38.91 14.46
C PRO A 148 8.64 -40.35 14.42
N GLN A 149 7.74 -41.30 14.61
CA GLN A 149 8.03 -42.73 14.63
C GLN A 149 7.45 -43.41 13.38
N LYS A 150 8.04 -44.55 13.01
CA LYS A 150 7.57 -45.36 11.89
C LYS A 150 6.12 -45.78 12.13
N SER A 151 5.31 -45.77 11.05
CA SER A 151 3.89 -46.12 11.05
C SER A 151 2.96 -45.15 11.79
N GLU A 152 3.45 -44.02 12.30
CA GLU A 152 2.57 -42.97 12.81
C GLU A 152 1.78 -42.28 11.69
N ARG A 153 0.59 -41.79 12.03
CA ARG A 153 -0.30 -41.00 11.18
C ARG A 153 -0.05 -39.53 11.44
N ALA A 154 0.39 -38.82 10.41
CA ALA A 154 0.66 -37.39 10.46
C ALA A 154 -0.33 -36.62 9.58
N ILE A 155 -0.85 -35.51 10.12
CA ILE A 155 -1.64 -34.54 9.34
C ILE A 155 -0.89 -33.21 9.26
N ILE A 156 -0.83 -32.63 8.07
CA ILE A 156 -0.14 -31.36 7.81
C ILE A 156 -1.16 -30.37 7.24
N TYR A 157 -1.30 -29.22 7.89
CA TYR A 157 -2.13 -28.14 7.37
C TYR A 157 -1.28 -27.13 6.60
N GLY A 158 -1.57 -26.98 5.30
CA GLY A 158 -0.86 -26.13 4.35
C GLY A 158 0.03 -26.94 3.40
N GLY A 159 -0.42 -27.17 2.18
CA GLY A 159 0.32 -27.86 1.10
C GLY A 159 1.21 -26.94 0.27
N GLY A 160 1.85 -25.96 0.91
CA GLY A 160 2.91 -25.15 0.29
C GLY A 160 4.26 -25.87 0.31
N VAL A 161 5.33 -25.16 -0.07
CA VAL A 161 6.70 -25.71 -0.14
C VAL A 161 7.11 -26.41 1.17
N VAL A 162 6.98 -25.73 2.31
CA VAL A 162 7.33 -26.28 3.63
C VAL A 162 6.48 -27.50 3.98
N GLY A 163 5.17 -27.46 3.74
CA GLY A 163 4.27 -28.56 4.06
C GLY A 163 4.58 -29.82 3.24
N MET A 164 4.92 -29.65 1.96
CA MET A 164 5.34 -30.75 1.11
C MET A 164 6.72 -31.29 1.49
N ILE A 165 7.68 -30.46 1.88
CA ILE A 165 8.97 -30.92 2.42
C ILE A 165 8.75 -31.75 3.69
N ALA A 166 7.90 -31.29 4.61
CA ALA A 166 7.53 -32.03 5.82
C ALA A 166 6.88 -33.38 5.48
N ALA A 167 5.99 -33.40 4.49
CA ALA A 167 5.36 -34.64 4.03
C ALA A 167 6.39 -35.63 3.48
N LEU A 168 7.32 -35.18 2.64
CA LEU A 168 8.40 -36.01 2.09
C LEU A 168 9.29 -36.60 3.19
N MET A 169 9.75 -35.78 4.14
CA MET A 169 10.58 -36.24 5.26
C MET A 169 9.84 -37.23 6.18
N LEU A 170 8.54 -37.02 6.42
CA LEU A 170 7.72 -37.94 7.22
C LEU A 170 7.50 -39.28 6.49
N ARG A 171 7.32 -39.26 5.16
CA ARG A 171 7.24 -40.47 4.34
C ARG A 171 8.54 -41.26 4.36
N GLU A 172 9.71 -40.61 4.31
CA GLU A 172 11.02 -41.29 4.47
C GLU A 172 11.18 -41.95 5.84
N LYS A 173 10.61 -41.34 6.89
CA LYS A 173 10.56 -41.94 8.23
C LYS A 173 9.50 -43.03 8.37
N GLY A 174 8.74 -43.33 7.31
CA GLY A 174 7.74 -44.39 7.28
C GLY A 174 6.41 -44.01 7.94
N CYS A 175 6.10 -42.73 8.09
CA CYS A 175 4.79 -42.26 8.53
C CYS A 175 3.77 -42.35 7.38
N SER A 176 2.49 -42.47 7.72
CA SER A 176 1.40 -42.17 6.78
C SER A 176 1.06 -40.69 6.88
N VAL A 177 0.90 -40.00 5.75
CA VAL A 177 0.83 -38.54 5.72
C VAL A 177 -0.41 -38.08 4.96
N THR A 178 -1.20 -37.23 5.62
CA THR A 178 -2.30 -36.48 5.03
C THR A 178 -1.95 -34.99 5.00
N VAL A 179 -2.03 -34.34 3.85
CA VAL A 179 -1.80 -32.91 3.66
C VAL A 179 -3.10 -32.22 3.28
N ILE A 180 -3.47 -31.21 4.07
CA ILE A 180 -4.65 -30.38 3.86
C ILE A 180 -4.24 -29.10 3.14
N GLU A 181 -4.75 -28.92 1.91
CA GLU A 181 -4.48 -27.75 1.07
C GLU A 181 -5.77 -27.17 0.50
N GLN A 182 -6.00 -25.87 0.69
CA GLN A 182 -7.26 -25.22 0.27
C GLN A 182 -7.27 -24.87 -1.22
N SER A 183 -6.11 -24.57 -1.81
CA SER A 183 -6.02 -24.20 -3.22
C SER A 183 -6.13 -25.42 -4.13
N GLN A 184 -7.20 -25.47 -4.91
CA GLN A 184 -7.37 -26.50 -5.94
C GLN A 184 -6.24 -26.47 -6.97
N ALA A 185 -5.71 -25.29 -7.29
CA ALA A 185 -4.60 -25.15 -8.22
C ALA A 185 -3.32 -25.85 -7.69
N LYS A 186 -3.01 -25.68 -6.40
CA LYS A 186 -1.87 -26.36 -5.77
C LYS A 186 -2.10 -27.86 -5.65
N ILE A 187 -3.31 -28.30 -5.29
CA ILE A 187 -3.66 -29.73 -5.27
C ILE A 187 -3.41 -30.36 -6.65
N SER A 188 -3.96 -29.76 -7.70
CA SER A 188 -3.78 -30.27 -9.07
C SER A 188 -2.31 -30.26 -9.49
N ARG A 189 -1.55 -29.23 -9.11
CA ARG A 189 -0.11 -29.12 -9.41
C ARG A 189 0.73 -30.20 -8.72
N LEU A 190 0.36 -30.56 -7.48
CA LEU A 190 1.11 -31.49 -6.63
C LEU A 190 0.57 -32.93 -6.70
N ALA A 191 -0.53 -33.19 -7.40
CA ALA A 191 -1.18 -34.50 -7.43
C ALA A 191 -0.26 -35.64 -7.90
N ALA A 192 0.59 -35.38 -8.89
CA ALA A 192 1.56 -36.37 -9.39
C ALA A 192 2.60 -36.73 -8.33
N LEU A 193 3.19 -35.72 -7.67
CA LEU A 193 4.15 -35.92 -6.58
C LEU A 193 3.49 -36.63 -5.39
N ALA A 194 2.27 -36.22 -5.03
CA ALA A 194 1.53 -36.81 -3.92
C ALA A 194 1.23 -38.30 -4.18
N ALA A 195 0.80 -38.65 -5.40
CA ALA A 195 0.59 -40.04 -5.79
C ALA A 195 1.89 -40.85 -5.78
N GLU A 196 2.99 -40.32 -6.33
CA GLU A 196 4.30 -40.96 -6.36
C GLU A 196 4.82 -41.29 -4.95
N LYS A 197 4.59 -40.38 -3.99
CA LYS A 197 5.09 -40.50 -2.62
C LYS A 197 4.09 -41.08 -1.63
N GLU A 198 2.91 -41.48 -2.12
CA GLU A 198 1.80 -41.98 -1.32
C GLU A 198 1.39 -41.01 -0.20
N ILE A 199 1.27 -39.73 -0.55
CA ILE A 199 0.77 -38.67 0.33
C ILE A 199 -0.71 -38.45 0.00
N GLU A 200 -1.58 -38.53 1.00
CA GLU A 200 -2.98 -38.16 0.84
C GLU A 200 -3.08 -36.62 0.78
N LEU A 201 -3.30 -36.05 -0.40
CA LEU A 201 -3.43 -34.61 -0.61
C LEU A 201 -4.89 -34.24 -0.91
N CYS A 202 -5.52 -33.53 0.01
CA CYS A 202 -6.95 -33.21 -0.06
C CYS A 202 -7.28 -31.81 0.53
N LYS A 203 -8.51 -31.33 0.30
CA LYS A 203 -8.99 -30.05 0.84
C LYS A 203 -9.41 -30.14 2.31
N ASP A 204 -9.90 -31.30 2.69
CA ASP A 204 -10.40 -31.61 4.02
C ASP A 204 -10.35 -33.12 4.25
N THR A 205 -10.51 -33.50 5.52
CA THR A 205 -10.63 -34.91 5.89
C THR A 205 -11.53 -35.06 7.11
N VAL A 206 -12.37 -36.10 7.09
CA VAL A 206 -13.16 -36.51 8.25
C VAL A 206 -12.32 -37.34 9.22
N ASN A 207 -11.19 -37.91 8.75
CA ASN A 207 -10.29 -38.71 9.57
C ASN A 207 -9.82 -37.91 10.79
N ALA A 208 -9.62 -38.61 11.90
CA ALA A 208 -9.11 -38.07 13.14
C ALA A 208 -8.11 -39.08 13.76
N ASP A 209 -7.74 -38.84 15.01
CA ASP A 209 -6.83 -39.66 15.80
C ASP A 209 -5.43 -39.79 15.17
N PHE A 210 -4.91 -38.67 14.66
CA PHE A 210 -3.53 -38.58 14.18
C PHE A 210 -2.55 -38.54 15.35
N ASP A 211 -1.39 -39.18 15.19
CA ASP A 211 -0.28 -39.14 16.16
C ASP A 211 0.42 -37.78 16.15
N LEU A 212 0.51 -37.18 14.96
CA LEU A 212 1.25 -35.97 14.68
C LEU A 212 0.39 -34.99 13.89
N ALA A 213 0.47 -33.72 14.24
CA ALA A 213 -0.11 -32.63 13.46
C ALA A 213 0.94 -31.53 13.27
N ILE A 214 1.05 -30.97 12.07
CA ILE A 214 1.98 -29.87 11.77
C ILE A 214 1.22 -28.72 11.14
N ASN A 215 1.30 -27.54 11.75
CA ASN A 215 0.72 -26.32 11.22
C ASN A 215 1.76 -25.59 10.33
N CYS A 216 1.60 -25.68 9.01
CA CYS A 216 2.50 -25.09 8.01
C CYS A 216 1.88 -23.87 7.29
N CYS A 217 0.81 -23.29 7.84
CA CYS A 217 0.17 -22.09 7.30
C CYS A 217 -0.28 -21.15 8.42
N ALA A 218 -0.27 -19.85 8.13
CA ALA A 218 -0.67 -18.80 9.06
C ALA A 218 -2.21 -18.69 9.15
N SER A 219 -2.84 -19.69 9.78
CA SER A 219 -4.29 -19.74 9.97
C SER A 219 -4.63 -20.31 11.35
N HIS A 220 -5.32 -19.52 12.18
CA HIS A 220 -5.79 -19.97 13.50
C HIS A 220 -6.78 -21.14 13.40
N ILE A 221 -7.56 -21.21 12.31
CA ILE A 221 -8.46 -22.34 12.02
C ILE A 221 -7.63 -23.61 11.79
N ALA A 222 -6.59 -23.55 10.96
CA ALA A 222 -5.71 -24.69 10.73
C ALA A 222 -5.02 -25.16 12.02
N PHE A 223 -4.57 -24.23 12.87
CA PHE A 223 -4.02 -24.55 14.18
C PHE A 223 -5.06 -25.26 15.08
N SER A 224 -6.28 -24.72 15.13
CA SER A 224 -7.39 -25.30 15.89
C SER A 224 -7.70 -26.71 15.40
N LEU A 225 -7.74 -26.90 14.09
CA LEU A 225 -7.97 -28.20 13.47
C LEU A 225 -6.86 -29.19 13.81
N CYS A 226 -5.58 -28.79 13.79
CA CYS A 226 -4.48 -29.63 14.26
C CYS A 226 -4.76 -30.20 15.67
N VAL A 227 -5.15 -29.35 16.63
CA VAL A 227 -5.47 -29.77 18.01
C VAL A 227 -6.64 -30.75 18.04
N THR A 228 -7.72 -30.46 17.30
CA THR A 228 -8.91 -31.32 17.29
C THR A 228 -8.66 -32.69 16.66
N LYS A 229 -7.80 -32.78 15.65
CA LYS A 229 -7.52 -34.00 14.87
C LYS A 229 -6.53 -34.96 15.54
N LEU A 230 -5.78 -34.49 16.53
CA LEU A 230 -4.86 -35.33 17.29
C LEU A 230 -5.58 -36.34 18.18
N ARG A 231 -5.03 -37.55 18.30
CA ARG A 231 -5.42 -38.51 19.34
C ARG A 231 -4.93 -38.08 20.73
N LYS A 232 -5.36 -38.80 21.76
CA LYS A 232 -4.76 -38.69 23.10
C LYS A 232 -3.26 -39.01 23.07
N GLY A 233 -2.44 -38.18 23.71
CA GLY A 233 -0.98 -38.23 23.67
C GLY A 233 -0.37 -37.77 22.34
N GLY A 234 -1.15 -37.13 21.46
CA GLY A 234 -0.69 -36.63 20.17
C GLY A 234 0.24 -35.41 20.30
N ARG A 235 1.04 -35.17 19.26
CA ARG A 235 2.05 -34.09 19.24
C ARG A 235 1.77 -33.10 18.11
N LEU A 236 1.75 -31.81 18.45
CA LEU A 236 1.54 -30.69 17.52
C LEU A 236 2.85 -29.92 17.32
N GLY A 237 3.32 -29.87 16.07
CA GLY A 237 4.35 -28.94 15.63
C GLY A 237 3.74 -27.62 15.17
N PHE A 238 3.92 -26.56 15.96
CA PHE A 238 3.56 -25.21 15.60
C PHE A 238 4.73 -24.56 14.84
N PHE A 239 4.65 -24.66 13.52
CA PHE A 239 5.74 -24.28 12.61
C PHE A 239 5.53 -22.89 11.99
N SER A 240 4.30 -22.56 11.60
CA SER A 240 3.96 -21.26 11.02
C SER A 240 3.22 -20.40 12.03
N GLY A 241 3.77 -19.23 12.37
CA GLY A 241 3.10 -18.29 13.27
C GLY A 241 1.71 -17.87 12.76
N LEU A 242 0.79 -17.63 13.69
CA LEU A 242 -0.56 -17.12 13.41
C LEU A 242 -0.52 -15.63 13.05
N THR A 243 -1.58 -15.13 12.43
CA THR A 243 -1.73 -13.69 12.18
C THR A 243 -2.20 -12.98 13.45
N LYS A 244 -1.91 -11.68 13.57
CA LYS A 244 -2.27 -10.91 14.77
C LYS A 244 -3.79 -10.82 14.90
N ASN A 245 -4.28 -10.69 16.13
CA ASN A 245 -5.70 -10.47 16.44
C ASN A 245 -6.64 -11.64 16.08
N GLU A 246 -6.12 -12.82 15.75
CA GLU A 246 -6.95 -14.03 15.61
C GLU A 246 -7.33 -14.58 16.99
N GLU A 247 -8.61 -14.90 17.18
CA GLU A 247 -9.12 -15.51 18.40
C GLU A 247 -9.09 -17.04 18.28
N ILE A 248 -8.77 -17.72 19.39
CA ILE A 248 -8.76 -19.17 19.49
C ILE A 248 -9.75 -19.57 20.57
N ASP A 249 -10.64 -20.50 20.26
CA ASP A 249 -11.64 -20.99 21.21
C ASP A 249 -10.97 -21.55 22.46
N THR A 250 -11.39 -21.07 23.64
CA THR A 250 -10.94 -21.58 24.95
C THR A 250 -11.11 -23.10 25.09
N ASN A 251 -12.09 -23.70 24.41
CA ASN A 251 -12.29 -25.15 24.43
C ASN A 251 -11.12 -25.91 23.78
N LEU A 252 -10.31 -25.29 22.93
CA LEU A 252 -9.08 -25.91 22.42
C LEU A 252 -8.06 -26.13 23.54
N LEU A 253 -8.01 -25.24 24.54
CA LEU A 253 -7.16 -25.43 25.72
C LEU A 253 -7.65 -26.62 26.54
N ASN A 254 -8.97 -26.79 26.66
CA ASN A 254 -9.56 -27.97 27.29
C ASN A 254 -9.20 -29.25 26.53
N LEU A 255 -9.22 -29.24 25.19
CA LEU A 255 -8.81 -30.39 24.39
C LEU A 255 -7.33 -30.73 24.57
N ILE A 256 -6.45 -29.71 24.63
CA ILE A 256 -5.02 -29.92 24.93
C ILE A 256 -4.87 -30.62 26.28
N HIS A 257 -5.58 -30.15 27.31
CA HIS A 257 -5.56 -30.75 28.64
C HIS A 257 -6.14 -32.17 28.65
N TYR A 258 -7.35 -32.38 28.14
CA TYR A 258 -8.04 -33.68 28.19
C TYR A 258 -7.42 -34.77 27.32
N LYS A 259 -6.70 -34.38 26.27
CA LYS A 259 -5.97 -35.31 25.40
C LYS A 259 -4.50 -35.44 25.76
N GLU A 260 -3.99 -34.73 26.78
CA GLU A 260 -2.57 -34.72 27.13
C GLU A 260 -1.67 -34.42 25.91
N LEU A 261 -2.03 -33.40 25.14
CA LEU A 261 -1.30 -33.06 23.92
C LEU A 261 0.03 -32.37 24.24
N VAL A 262 1.05 -32.63 23.43
CA VAL A 262 2.32 -31.91 23.47
C VAL A 262 2.36 -30.89 22.35
N LEU A 263 2.49 -29.61 22.69
CA LEU A 263 2.64 -28.51 21.75
C LEU A 263 4.09 -28.04 21.69
N MET A 264 4.67 -28.00 20.50
CA MET A 264 6.06 -27.58 20.27
C MET A 264 6.13 -26.45 19.25
N GLY A 265 6.70 -25.32 19.63
CA GLY A 265 7.03 -24.24 18.71
C GLY A 265 8.40 -24.46 18.06
N SER A 266 8.49 -24.23 16.74
CA SER A 266 9.75 -24.29 15.99
C SER A 266 10.08 -22.94 15.36
N TYR A 267 11.31 -22.46 15.53
CA TYR A 267 11.76 -21.17 15.00
C TYR A 267 13.14 -21.27 14.37
N GLY A 268 13.18 -21.18 13.04
CA GLY A 268 14.40 -21.21 12.23
C GLY A 268 15.22 -22.51 12.34
N PRO A 269 16.18 -22.75 11.43
CA PRO A 269 17.06 -23.90 11.51
C PRO A 269 18.34 -23.59 12.30
N ARG A 270 18.95 -24.61 12.90
CA ARG A 270 20.37 -24.54 13.28
C ARG A 270 21.25 -24.71 12.05
N LYS A 271 22.53 -24.31 12.14
CA LYS A 271 23.46 -24.52 11.03
C LYS A 271 23.60 -26.01 10.69
N ALA A 272 23.63 -26.86 11.72
CA ALA A 272 23.70 -28.32 11.58
C ALA A 272 22.46 -28.91 10.88
N ASP A 273 21.27 -28.32 11.11
CA ASP A 273 20.04 -28.78 10.47
C ASP A 273 20.06 -28.49 8.96
N MET A 274 20.60 -27.34 8.53
CA MET A 274 20.79 -27.05 7.10
C MET A 274 21.85 -27.94 6.44
N LEU A 275 22.92 -28.30 7.17
CA LEU A 275 23.93 -29.22 6.66
C LEU A 275 23.31 -30.60 6.37
N GLU A 276 22.53 -31.14 7.30
CA GLU A 276 21.82 -32.41 7.12
C GLU A 276 20.71 -32.32 6.04
N ALA A 277 20.07 -31.14 5.92
CA ALA A 277 19.06 -30.90 4.91
C ALA A 277 19.62 -30.96 3.47
N LEU A 278 20.91 -30.72 3.25
CA LEU A 278 21.54 -30.91 1.92
C LEU A 278 21.49 -32.38 1.49
N SER A 279 21.77 -33.31 2.40
CA SER A 279 21.67 -34.75 2.09
C SER A 279 20.23 -35.17 1.80
N PHE A 280 19.24 -34.62 2.53
CA PHE A 280 17.83 -34.78 2.18
C PHE A 280 17.53 -34.23 0.77
N CYS A 281 18.03 -33.04 0.44
CA CYS A 281 17.81 -32.46 -0.88
C CYS A 281 18.43 -33.32 -2.01
N SER A 282 19.59 -33.93 -1.73
CA SER A 282 20.28 -34.86 -2.63
C SER A 282 19.50 -36.17 -2.82
N GLN A 283 18.84 -36.67 -1.78
CA GLN A 283 18.02 -37.87 -1.85
C GLN A 283 16.65 -37.62 -2.51
N GLN A 284 16.04 -36.45 -2.27
CA GLN A 284 14.74 -36.06 -2.80
C GLN A 284 14.82 -35.09 -3.99
N LYS A 285 15.87 -35.15 -4.80
CA LYS A 285 16.06 -34.28 -6.00
C LYS A 285 14.79 -34.19 -6.84
N ASN A 286 14.18 -35.33 -7.16
CA ASN A 286 12.96 -35.40 -7.99
C ASN A 286 11.71 -34.88 -7.27
N GLY A 287 11.64 -35.00 -5.95
CA GLY A 287 10.50 -34.50 -5.18
C GLY A 287 10.57 -32.98 -5.02
N ILE A 288 11.76 -32.45 -4.71
CA ILE A 288 11.99 -31.03 -4.47
C ILE A 288 11.94 -30.23 -5.77
N SER A 289 12.45 -30.76 -6.88
CA SER A 289 12.39 -30.07 -8.18
C SER A 289 10.94 -29.80 -8.63
N GLN A 290 10.00 -30.67 -8.27
CA GLN A 290 8.57 -30.47 -8.52
C GLN A 290 7.94 -29.36 -7.68
N LEU A 291 8.61 -28.90 -6.61
CA LEU A 291 8.20 -27.75 -5.81
C LEU A 291 8.67 -26.41 -6.38
N ILE A 292 9.45 -26.43 -7.47
CA ILE A 292 9.81 -25.22 -8.21
C ILE A 292 8.64 -24.85 -9.13
N GLU A 293 8.08 -23.67 -8.88
CA GLU A 293 7.06 -23.06 -9.74
C GLU A 293 7.70 -22.61 -11.05
N ARG A 294 8.78 -21.82 -10.96
CA ARG A 294 9.50 -21.27 -12.12
C ARG A 294 10.88 -20.73 -11.72
N VAL A 295 11.84 -20.81 -12.62
CA VAL A 295 13.11 -20.05 -12.56
C VAL A 295 12.91 -18.73 -13.30
N VAL A 296 13.22 -17.61 -12.66
CA VAL A 296 12.89 -16.25 -13.12
C VAL A 296 14.11 -15.34 -13.11
N GLN A 297 14.04 -14.25 -13.88
CA GLN A 297 15.06 -13.21 -13.86
C GLN A 297 14.82 -12.24 -12.69
N PRO A 298 15.86 -11.51 -12.23
CA PRO A 298 15.74 -10.61 -11.09
C PRO A 298 14.69 -9.51 -11.27
N PHE A 299 14.54 -8.97 -12.48
CA PHE A 299 13.55 -7.92 -12.75
C PHE A 299 12.09 -8.40 -12.65
N GLU A 300 11.85 -9.72 -12.75
CA GLU A 300 10.50 -10.29 -12.60
C GLU A 300 10.09 -10.45 -11.12
N VAL A 301 11.04 -10.37 -10.18
CA VAL A 301 10.80 -10.74 -8.78
C VAL A 301 9.69 -9.89 -8.15
N GLU A 302 9.72 -8.58 -8.36
CA GLU A 302 8.75 -7.66 -7.78
C GLU A 302 7.30 -7.99 -8.15
N GLU A 303 7.06 -8.30 -9.43
CA GLU A 303 5.73 -8.65 -9.95
C GLU A 303 5.19 -9.95 -9.33
N LEU A 304 6.08 -10.84 -8.89
CA LEU A 304 5.71 -12.14 -8.32
C LEU A 304 5.42 -12.07 -6.82
N LEU A 305 6.02 -11.12 -6.09
CA LEU A 305 5.92 -11.00 -4.63
C LEU A 305 4.47 -10.95 -4.09
N PRO A 306 3.49 -10.29 -4.74
CA PRO A 306 2.09 -10.34 -4.30
C PRO A 306 1.51 -11.76 -4.25
N SER A 307 1.73 -12.56 -5.30
CA SER A 307 1.23 -13.94 -5.37
C SER A 307 1.92 -14.87 -4.36
N ILE A 308 3.21 -14.61 -4.09
CA ILE A 308 3.99 -15.32 -3.08
C ILE A 308 3.48 -14.98 -1.67
N LEU A 309 3.16 -13.70 -1.41
CA LEU A 309 2.60 -13.27 -0.13
C LEU A 309 1.23 -13.91 0.14
N ALA A 310 0.39 -14.01 -0.89
CA ALA A 310 -0.91 -14.67 -0.85
C ALA A 310 -0.82 -16.21 -0.68
N GLY A 311 0.34 -16.81 -0.94
CA GLY A 311 0.55 -18.25 -0.82
C GLY A 311 -0.12 -19.07 -1.92
N GLU A 312 -0.34 -18.45 -3.09
CA GLU A 312 -1.01 -19.05 -4.25
C GLU A 312 -0.11 -19.99 -5.05
N ARG A 313 1.21 -19.77 -4.97
CA ARG A 313 2.24 -20.41 -5.82
C ARG A 313 3.23 -21.21 -4.98
N LEU A 314 3.98 -22.10 -5.65
CA LEU A 314 5.10 -22.82 -5.04
C LEU A 314 6.38 -21.95 -5.09
N LYS A 315 7.57 -22.56 -5.23
CA LYS A 315 8.86 -21.85 -5.09
C LYS A 315 9.30 -21.16 -6.38
N TYR A 316 9.59 -19.87 -6.32
CA TYR A 316 10.30 -19.18 -7.40
C TYR A 316 11.80 -19.14 -7.11
N ILE A 317 12.61 -19.41 -8.12
CA ILE A 317 14.07 -19.34 -8.05
C ILE A 317 14.55 -18.19 -8.91
N VAL A 318 15.26 -17.24 -8.32
CA VAL A 318 15.81 -16.07 -9.03
C VAL A 318 17.20 -16.41 -9.55
N GLN A 319 17.37 -16.45 -10.86
CA GLN A 319 18.66 -16.69 -11.49
C GLN A 319 19.49 -15.40 -11.50
N MET A 320 20.67 -15.45 -10.86
CA MET A 320 21.57 -14.29 -10.75
C MET A 320 22.76 -14.33 -11.72
N SER A 321 22.98 -15.48 -12.37
CA SER A 321 23.97 -15.64 -13.43
C SER A 321 23.28 -15.87 -14.77
N GLY A 322 23.27 -14.84 -15.62
CA GLY A 322 22.77 -14.91 -17.00
C GLY A 322 23.54 -13.95 -17.92
N ASP A 323 24.24 -14.53 -18.90
CA ASP A 323 24.81 -13.83 -20.04
C ASP A 323 23.67 -13.34 -20.95
N GLY A 324 23.22 -12.10 -20.75
CA GLY A 324 22.06 -11.52 -21.44
C GLY A 324 22.38 -10.18 -22.07
N ARG A 325 23.26 -10.18 -23.10
CA ARG A 325 23.31 -9.07 -24.05
C ARG A 325 21.95 -9.00 -24.76
N THR A 326 21.07 -8.12 -24.30
CA THR A 326 19.98 -7.62 -25.13
C THR A 326 19.88 -6.13 -24.85
N GLN A 327 20.36 -5.34 -25.80
CA GLN A 327 20.11 -3.90 -25.86
C GLN A 327 18.59 -3.70 -25.84
N VAL A 328 18.09 -3.01 -24.82
CA VAL A 328 16.79 -2.34 -24.90
C VAL A 328 17.08 -0.86 -24.68
N ALA A 329 16.60 -0.09 -25.64
CA ALA A 329 16.82 1.34 -25.79
C ALA A 329 16.48 2.11 -24.52
N GLN A 330 17.23 3.19 -24.29
CA GLN A 330 16.81 4.27 -23.40
C GLN A 330 15.49 4.83 -23.93
N GLU A 331 14.39 4.51 -23.25
CA GLU A 331 13.17 5.30 -23.33
C GLU A 331 13.04 6.12 -22.05
N ASP A 332 12.92 7.43 -22.27
CA ASP A 332 12.76 8.51 -21.30
C ASP A 332 11.45 8.30 -20.51
N ASN A 333 11.55 7.59 -19.38
CA ASN A 333 10.39 7.17 -18.60
C ASN A 333 9.89 8.30 -17.68
N ARG A 334 9.32 9.35 -18.28
CA ARG A 334 8.26 10.12 -17.62
C ARG A 334 7.00 9.24 -17.61
N PRO A 335 6.26 9.15 -16.49
CA PRO A 335 5.07 8.32 -16.43
C PRO A 335 4.07 8.80 -17.49
N GLN A 336 3.88 7.98 -18.52
CA GLN A 336 2.72 8.12 -19.41
C GLN A 336 1.52 7.53 -18.69
N VAL A 337 0.48 8.36 -18.56
CA VAL A 337 -0.86 7.93 -18.11
C VAL A 337 -1.38 6.95 -19.17
N VAL A 338 -1.26 5.65 -18.90
CA VAL A 338 -1.87 4.61 -19.74
C VAL A 338 -3.37 4.61 -19.50
N ALA A 339 -4.14 4.82 -20.57
CA ALA A 339 -5.59 4.90 -20.54
C ALA A 339 -6.25 3.59 -20.07
N CYS A 340 -7.37 3.74 -19.35
CA CYS A 340 -8.19 2.67 -18.76
C CYS A 340 -8.73 1.68 -19.82
N PRO A 341 -8.87 0.37 -19.49
CA PRO A 341 -9.57 -0.59 -20.35
C PRO A 341 -11.05 -0.21 -20.59
N PRO A 342 -11.66 -0.51 -21.76
CA PRO A 342 -12.90 0.13 -22.25
C PRO A 342 -14.22 -0.30 -21.59
N GLU A 343 -14.20 -1.21 -20.60
CA GLU A 343 -15.42 -1.91 -20.17
C GLU A 343 -16.08 -1.30 -18.91
N LEU A 344 -15.33 -0.58 -18.06
CA LEU A 344 -15.85 0.06 -16.82
C LEU A 344 -16.09 1.59 -16.90
N GLN A 345 -15.47 2.30 -17.86
CA GLN A 345 -15.83 3.70 -18.20
C GLN A 345 -17.34 3.89 -18.50
N ARG A 346 -18.06 2.79 -18.77
CA ARG A 346 -19.49 2.76 -19.12
C ARG A 346 -20.44 3.29 -18.03
N GLY A 347 -20.03 3.37 -16.76
CA GLY A 347 -20.87 3.90 -15.66
C GLY A 347 -21.04 5.42 -15.69
N LEU A 348 -19.93 6.16 -15.59
CA LEU A 348 -19.88 7.62 -15.76
C LEU A 348 -20.40 8.05 -17.14
N LEU A 349 -20.09 7.29 -18.19
CA LEU A 349 -20.61 7.54 -19.54
C LEU A 349 -22.14 7.31 -19.65
N LYS A 350 -22.85 6.84 -18.63
CA LYS A 350 -24.33 6.84 -18.64
C LYS A 350 -24.92 8.12 -18.04
N SER A 351 -24.18 8.86 -17.22
CA SER A 351 -24.63 10.17 -16.73
C SER A 351 -24.49 11.22 -17.84
N ALA A 352 -25.61 11.70 -18.36
CA ALA A 352 -25.63 12.79 -19.33
C ALA A 352 -25.03 14.09 -18.74
N ARG A 353 -25.24 14.33 -17.44
CA ARG A 353 -24.75 15.53 -16.76
C ARG A 353 -23.24 15.52 -16.61
N VAL A 354 -22.66 14.44 -16.06
CA VAL A 354 -21.20 14.37 -15.86
C VAL A 354 -20.48 14.40 -17.21
N LYS A 355 -21.02 13.73 -18.22
CA LYS A 355 -20.53 13.86 -19.61
C LYS A 355 -20.52 15.30 -20.09
N ALA A 356 -21.62 16.03 -19.92
CA ALA A 356 -21.72 17.42 -20.35
C ALA A 356 -20.70 18.34 -19.64
N LEU A 357 -20.43 18.10 -18.36
CA LEU A 357 -19.40 18.82 -17.62
C LEU A 357 -18.01 18.54 -18.19
N ILE A 358 -17.64 17.26 -18.36
CA ILE A 358 -16.34 16.86 -18.89
C ILE A 358 -16.09 17.48 -20.28
N HIS A 359 -17.09 17.49 -21.16
CA HIS A 359 -16.94 18.06 -22.51
C HIS A 359 -16.71 19.58 -22.51
N LYS A 360 -17.11 20.29 -21.45
CA LYS A 360 -16.89 21.74 -21.32
C LYS A 360 -15.53 22.08 -20.71
N ILE A 361 -14.88 21.14 -20.03
CA ILE A 361 -13.57 21.36 -19.42
C ILE A 361 -12.53 21.33 -20.54
N VAL A 362 -11.87 22.47 -20.75
CA VAL A 362 -10.86 22.62 -21.80
C VAL A 362 -9.46 22.74 -21.17
N PRO A 363 -8.42 22.16 -21.77
CA PRO A 363 -7.05 22.39 -21.36
C PRO A 363 -6.69 23.88 -21.40
N THR A 364 -5.87 24.36 -20.47
CA THR A 364 -5.43 25.77 -20.44
C THR A 364 -4.17 26.03 -21.28
N SER A 365 -3.78 25.07 -22.14
CA SER A 365 -2.58 25.07 -22.98
C SER A 365 -2.64 26.04 -24.18
N ASP A 366 -3.22 27.22 -23.99
CA ASP A 366 -3.32 28.29 -24.98
C ASP A 366 -2.09 29.23 -24.93
N ASN A 367 -1.97 30.10 -25.95
CA ASN A 367 -0.95 31.15 -26.08
C ASN A 367 -0.91 32.18 -24.91
N THR A 368 -1.89 32.15 -24.00
CA THR A 368 -2.00 33.08 -22.87
C THR A 368 -0.83 32.97 -21.89
N ARG A 369 -0.28 31.76 -21.67
CA ARG A 369 0.78 31.55 -20.67
C ARG A 369 2.01 32.41 -20.92
N GLY A 370 2.49 32.46 -22.16
CA GLY A 370 3.67 33.24 -22.53
C GLY A 370 3.44 34.75 -22.35
N ALA A 371 2.28 35.24 -22.75
CA ALA A 371 1.91 36.64 -22.58
C ALA A 371 1.70 37.03 -21.10
N ALA A 372 1.10 36.13 -20.31
CA ALA A 372 0.92 36.30 -18.87
C ALA A 372 2.26 36.33 -18.13
N GLN A 373 3.16 35.40 -18.43
CA GLN A 373 4.50 35.36 -17.84
C GLN A 373 5.26 36.65 -18.16
N LYS A 374 5.30 37.06 -19.45
CA LYS A 374 5.93 38.31 -19.86
C LYS A 374 5.37 39.52 -19.10
N LYS A 375 4.05 39.59 -18.91
CA LYS A 375 3.42 40.69 -18.16
C LYS A 375 3.84 40.71 -16.69
N VAL A 376 4.00 39.55 -16.06
CA VAL A 376 4.44 39.42 -14.67
C VAL A 376 5.94 39.73 -14.52
N ASP A 377 6.76 39.33 -15.49
CA ASP A 377 8.20 39.60 -15.52
C ASP A 377 8.51 41.09 -15.67
N MET A 378 7.67 41.83 -16.41
CA MET A 378 7.81 43.27 -16.62
C MET A 378 7.32 44.13 -15.45
N LYS A 379 6.71 43.54 -14.42
CA LYS A 379 6.33 44.29 -13.20
C LYS A 379 7.57 44.82 -12.50
N THR A 380 7.47 45.98 -11.85
CA THR A 380 8.58 46.69 -11.19
C THR A 380 9.15 45.92 -9.97
N LYS A 381 9.79 44.79 -10.23
CA LYS A 381 10.43 43.87 -9.28
C LYS A 381 11.53 43.07 -9.98
N PRO A 382 12.52 42.53 -9.25
CA PRO A 382 13.42 41.52 -9.81
C PRO A 382 12.63 40.29 -10.30
N LEU A 383 13.14 39.61 -11.33
CA LEU A 383 12.51 38.41 -11.89
C LEU A 383 12.32 37.34 -10.80
N GLY A 384 11.09 36.82 -10.69
CA GLY A 384 10.73 35.79 -9.72
C GLY A 384 10.70 36.22 -8.24
N ALA A 385 10.88 37.51 -7.92
CA ALA A 385 10.99 37.97 -6.53
C ALA A 385 9.74 37.73 -5.67
N LEU A 386 8.56 37.58 -6.28
CA LEU A 386 7.30 37.28 -5.57
C LEU A 386 6.95 35.78 -5.62
N GLY A 387 7.85 34.95 -6.16
CA GLY A 387 7.79 33.50 -6.12
C GLY A 387 6.45 32.94 -6.60
N ARG A 388 5.75 32.21 -5.73
CA ARG A 388 4.52 31.50 -6.07
C ARG A 388 3.34 32.41 -6.42
N LEU A 389 3.33 33.65 -5.93
CA LEU A 389 2.26 34.59 -6.29
C LEU A 389 2.27 34.90 -7.78
N GLU A 390 3.45 34.90 -8.41
CA GLU A 390 3.63 35.09 -9.85
C GLU A 390 3.01 33.91 -10.64
N ALA A 391 3.37 32.68 -10.24
CA ALA A 391 2.86 31.46 -10.87
C ALA A 391 1.33 31.34 -10.77
N LEU A 392 0.75 31.69 -9.62
CA LEU A 392 -0.69 31.71 -9.42
C LEU A 392 -1.37 32.71 -10.37
N ALA A 393 -0.84 33.93 -10.49
CA ALA A 393 -1.40 34.93 -11.39
C ALA A 393 -1.40 34.46 -12.86
N VAL A 394 -0.32 33.81 -13.29
CA VAL A 394 -0.21 33.19 -14.62
C VAL A 394 -1.22 32.06 -14.79
N GLN A 395 -1.39 31.19 -13.79
CA GLN A 395 -2.37 30.10 -13.83
C GLN A 395 -3.80 30.63 -13.98
N ILE A 396 -4.21 31.61 -13.16
CA ILE A 396 -5.56 32.21 -13.28
C ILE A 396 -5.75 32.90 -14.63
N SER A 397 -4.70 33.55 -15.15
CA SER A 397 -4.73 34.15 -16.49
C SER A 397 -5.01 33.12 -17.58
N CYS A 398 -4.42 31.93 -17.47
CA CYS A 398 -4.67 30.82 -18.40
C CYS A 398 -6.09 30.27 -18.27
N ILE A 399 -6.59 30.05 -17.05
CA ILE A 399 -7.97 29.59 -16.78
C ILE A 399 -8.99 30.55 -17.42
N GLN A 400 -8.77 31.86 -17.24
CA GLN A 400 -9.73 32.90 -17.66
C GLN A 400 -9.47 33.43 -19.07
N LYS A 401 -8.40 32.97 -19.72
CA LYS A 401 -7.89 33.48 -21.01
C LYS A 401 -7.75 35.01 -21.01
N SER A 402 -7.19 35.57 -19.93
CA SER A 402 -7.14 37.00 -19.68
C SER A 402 -5.81 37.41 -19.05
N LEU A 403 -5.22 38.52 -19.50
CA LEU A 403 -4.03 39.12 -18.86
C LEU A 403 -4.37 40.04 -17.68
N THR A 404 -5.66 40.16 -17.35
CA THR A 404 -6.17 40.85 -16.18
C THR A 404 -7.01 39.85 -15.38
N PRO A 405 -6.37 38.84 -14.78
CA PRO A 405 -7.10 37.79 -14.05
C PRO A 405 -7.86 38.40 -12.89
N ASP A 406 -9.03 37.84 -12.58
CA ASP A 406 -9.87 38.30 -11.48
C ASP A 406 -10.62 37.18 -10.78
N VAL A 407 -10.63 37.20 -9.45
CA VAL A 407 -11.25 36.17 -8.62
C VAL A 407 -12.41 36.72 -7.77
N THR A 408 -13.11 37.73 -8.27
CA THR A 408 -14.30 38.29 -7.62
C THR A 408 -15.39 37.22 -7.43
N GLY A 409 -16.14 37.35 -6.32
CA GLY A 409 -17.13 36.37 -5.91
C GLY A 409 -16.43 35.12 -5.41
N LYS A 410 -15.95 35.15 -4.17
CA LYS A 410 -15.30 34.00 -3.52
C LYS A 410 -16.36 33.12 -2.89
N ARG A 411 -16.33 31.81 -3.16
CA ARG A 411 -17.25 30.84 -2.54
C ARG A 411 -16.51 29.70 -1.84
N MET A 412 -17.01 29.25 -0.70
CA MET A 412 -16.54 28.09 0.04
C MET A 412 -17.68 27.08 0.16
N PHE A 413 -17.42 25.83 -0.20
CA PHE A 413 -18.32 24.73 0.09
C PHE A 413 -17.72 23.82 1.15
N VAL A 414 -18.51 23.45 2.16
CA VAL A 414 -18.16 22.42 3.14
C VAL A 414 -19.10 21.24 2.95
N PHE A 415 -18.61 20.16 2.35
CA PHE A 415 -19.41 18.97 2.08
C PHE A 415 -19.37 18.01 3.28
N ALA A 416 -20.53 17.62 3.80
CA ALA A 416 -20.64 16.79 4.99
C ALA A 416 -21.22 15.40 4.69
N GLY A 417 -20.63 14.36 5.28
CA GLY A 417 -21.08 12.98 5.13
C GLY A 417 -20.47 12.03 6.16
N ASP A 418 -21.24 11.03 6.61
CA ASP A 418 -20.77 10.02 7.56
C ASP A 418 -20.24 8.76 6.87
N HIS A 419 -19.33 8.05 7.55
CA HIS A 419 -18.64 6.88 7.02
C HIS A 419 -18.86 5.64 7.85
N GLY A 420 -19.27 4.53 7.22
CA GLY A 420 -19.44 3.25 7.90
C GLY A 420 -18.14 2.65 8.45
N VAL A 421 -16.97 3.00 7.88
CA VAL A 421 -15.66 2.50 8.36
C VAL A 421 -15.36 2.93 9.81
N VAL A 422 -16.09 3.90 10.36
CA VAL A 422 -15.97 4.31 11.76
C VAL A 422 -16.25 3.16 12.73
N GLU A 423 -17.07 2.18 12.33
CA GLU A 423 -17.34 0.95 13.09
C GLU A 423 -16.05 0.17 13.41
N GLU A 424 -15.01 0.31 12.59
CA GLU A 424 -13.71 -0.34 12.78
C GLU A 424 -12.80 0.43 13.76
N GLY A 425 -13.28 1.49 14.41
CA GLY A 425 -12.51 2.24 15.42
C GLY A 425 -11.33 3.02 14.85
N VAL A 426 -11.47 3.57 13.64
CA VAL A 426 -10.42 4.33 12.92
C VAL A 426 -10.37 5.83 13.25
N SER A 427 -11.22 6.31 14.16
CA SER A 427 -11.31 7.71 14.58
C SER A 427 -11.25 7.83 16.11
N ALA A 428 -10.68 8.94 16.61
CA ALA A 428 -10.68 9.29 18.03
C ALA A 428 -12.03 9.84 18.53
N TYR A 429 -12.91 10.26 17.62
CA TYR A 429 -14.21 10.85 17.94
C TYR A 429 -15.38 9.96 17.46
N PRO A 430 -16.53 9.99 18.17
CA PRO A 430 -17.72 9.26 17.75
C PRO A 430 -18.37 9.88 16.52
N ALA A 431 -19.11 9.07 15.74
CA ALA A 431 -19.77 9.51 14.51
C ALA A 431 -20.74 10.70 14.70
N SER A 432 -21.33 10.84 15.90
CA SER A 432 -22.21 11.97 16.24
C SER A 432 -21.55 13.34 16.13
N VAL A 433 -20.22 13.42 16.13
CA VAL A 433 -19.50 14.69 15.96
C VAL A 433 -19.72 15.30 14.57
N THR A 434 -19.97 14.49 13.53
CA THR A 434 -20.31 15.03 12.20
C THR A 434 -21.55 15.93 12.29
N VAL A 435 -22.60 15.47 12.98
CA VAL A 435 -23.86 16.20 13.17
C VAL A 435 -23.61 17.50 13.94
N GLN A 436 -22.90 17.40 15.06
CA GLN A 436 -22.58 18.54 15.93
C GLN A 436 -21.79 19.64 15.20
N MET A 437 -20.85 19.23 14.34
CA MET A 437 -20.07 20.19 13.56
C MET A 437 -20.89 20.83 12.44
N VAL A 438 -21.80 20.10 11.80
CA VAL A 438 -22.75 20.71 10.86
C VAL A 438 -23.61 21.76 11.57
N GLU A 439 -24.18 21.44 12.73
CA GLU A 439 -24.91 22.43 13.55
C GLU A 439 -24.02 23.64 13.91
N ASN A 440 -22.75 23.41 14.25
CA ASN A 440 -21.80 24.48 14.55
C ASN A 440 -21.51 25.37 13.32
N PHE A 441 -21.41 24.79 12.10
CA PHE A 441 -21.27 25.58 10.87
C PHE A 441 -22.51 26.44 10.61
N LEU A 442 -23.70 25.89 10.82
CA LEU A 442 -24.97 26.62 10.64
C LEU A 442 -25.12 27.71 11.71
N GLY A 443 -24.67 27.46 12.93
CA GLY A 443 -24.62 28.43 14.03
C GLY A 443 -23.50 29.48 13.91
N GLY A 444 -22.60 29.34 12.93
CA GLY A 444 -21.54 30.32 12.66
C GLY A 444 -20.31 30.22 13.57
N GLY A 445 -20.17 29.15 14.34
CA GLY A 445 -19.17 29.01 15.41
C GLY A 445 -17.86 28.33 15.04
N ALA A 446 -17.75 27.73 13.85
CA ALA A 446 -16.54 27.01 13.44
C ALA A 446 -15.44 27.94 12.87
N ALA A 447 -14.22 27.40 12.76
CA ALA A 447 -13.08 28.16 12.23
C ALA A 447 -13.32 28.65 10.80
N ILE A 448 -13.90 27.80 9.95
CA ILE A 448 -14.23 28.19 8.57
C ILE A 448 -15.23 29.35 8.52
N ASN A 449 -16.21 29.43 9.42
CA ASN A 449 -17.13 30.56 9.48
C ASN A 449 -16.39 31.87 9.77
N VAL A 450 -15.42 31.84 10.70
CA VAL A 450 -14.59 33.01 11.03
C VAL A 450 -13.78 33.44 9.81
N PHE A 451 -13.14 32.51 9.12
CA PHE A 451 -12.28 32.81 7.97
C PHE A 451 -13.11 33.34 6.79
N CYS A 452 -14.25 32.70 6.51
CA CYS A 452 -15.16 33.15 5.46
C CYS A 452 -15.67 34.57 5.71
N ARG A 453 -16.10 34.91 6.93
CA ARG A 453 -16.49 36.29 7.24
C ARG A 453 -15.32 37.27 7.10
N GLN A 454 -14.14 36.91 7.63
CA GLN A 454 -12.96 37.77 7.61
C GLN A 454 -12.50 38.09 6.19
N TYR A 455 -12.58 37.11 5.28
CA TYR A 455 -12.13 37.24 3.89
C TYR A 455 -13.26 37.54 2.91
N GLY A 456 -14.51 37.72 3.37
CA GLY A 456 -15.65 37.97 2.48
C GLY A 456 -15.92 36.81 1.50
N ILE A 457 -15.88 35.57 2.00
CA ILE A 457 -16.14 34.35 1.23
C ILE A 457 -17.56 33.88 1.53
N ASP A 458 -18.37 33.70 0.49
CA ASP A 458 -19.72 33.14 0.58
C ASP A 458 -19.64 31.65 0.97
N LEU A 459 -20.24 31.26 2.11
CA LEU A 459 -20.13 29.90 2.65
C LEU A 459 -21.43 29.11 2.40
N ALA A 460 -21.28 27.88 1.91
CA ALA A 460 -22.37 26.91 1.80
C ALA A 460 -21.95 25.57 2.44
N VAL A 461 -22.80 25.04 3.32
CA VAL A 461 -22.66 23.72 3.94
C VAL A 461 -23.54 22.76 3.16
N VAL A 462 -22.96 21.72 2.56
CA VAL A 462 -23.69 20.76 1.71
C VAL A 462 -23.81 19.44 2.45
N ASP A 463 -25.02 19.06 2.84
CA ASP A 463 -25.27 17.74 3.39
C ASP A 463 -25.35 16.73 2.23
N MET A 464 -24.31 15.91 2.09
CA MET A 464 -24.20 14.87 1.08
C MET A 464 -24.59 13.49 1.61
N GLY A 465 -24.55 13.29 2.93
CA GLY A 465 -24.86 12.00 3.51
C GLY A 465 -24.63 11.89 5.01
N VAL A 466 -24.94 12.94 5.77
CA VAL A 466 -24.86 12.89 7.24
C VAL A 466 -25.95 11.96 7.78
N ASN A 467 -25.65 11.17 8.82
CA ASN A 467 -26.58 10.25 9.46
C ASN A 467 -27.52 10.97 10.46
N ALA A 468 -28.11 12.08 10.02
CA ALA A 468 -29.12 12.85 10.72
C ALA A 468 -29.84 13.79 9.72
N ASP A 469 -31.03 14.22 10.08
CA ASP A 469 -31.74 15.28 9.37
C ASP A 469 -31.46 16.64 10.03
N PHE A 470 -31.51 17.70 9.21
CA PHE A 470 -31.32 19.08 9.65
C PHE A 470 -32.49 19.94 9.18
N ASP A 471 -32.87 20.89 10.03
CA ASP A 471 -33.85 21.91 9.65
C ASP A 471 -33.31 22.80 8.52
N ALA A 472 -34.23 23.38 7.75
CA ALA A 472 -33.87 24.30 6.68
C ALA A 472 -33.09 25.50 7.24
N HIS A 473 -31.94 25.79 6.64
CA HIS A 473 -31.07 26.89 7.04
C HIS A 473 -30.48 27.59 5.80
N PRO A 474 -30.29 28.93 5.81
CA PRO A 474 -29.77 29.66 4.64
C PRO A 474 -28.40 29.18 4.14
N LEU A 475 -27.55 28.70 5.05
CA LEU A 475 -26.23 28.14 4.71
C LEU A 475 -26.30 26.67 4.27
N LEU A 476 -27.42 25.97 4.51
CA LEU A 476 -27.54 24.54 4.27
C LEU A 476 -28.06 24.25 2.85
N VAL A 477 -27.31 23.45 2.11
CA VAL A 477 -27.69 22.90 0.82
C VAL A 477 -27.99 21.41 1.01
N GLN A 478 -29.25 21.02 0.86
CA GLN A 478 -29.69 19.64 1.07
C GLN A 478 -29.51 18.79 -0.19
N LYS A 479 -28.50 17.91 -0.17
CA LYS A 479 -28.15 17.02 -1.28
C LYS A 479 -27.88 15.58 -0.79
N LYS A 480 -28.46 15.20 0.34
CA LYS A 480 -28.25 13.90 0.99
C LYS A 480 -28.48 12.75 0.00
N VAL A 481 -27.48 11.89 -0.19
CA VAL A 481 -27.55 10.69 -1.05
C VAL A 481 -28.16 9.53 -0.26
N ALA A 482 -27.64 9.28 0.94
CA ALA A 482 -28.15 8.33 1.94
C ALA A 482 -27.63 8.73 3.33
N TYR A 483 -28.01 7.98 4.37
CA TYR A 483 -27.56 8.21 5.75
C TYR A 483 -26.25 7.46 6.03
N GLY A 484 -25.12 8.11 5.75
CA GLY A 484 -23.79 7.52 5.86
C GLY A 484 -23.49 6.44 4.80
N THR A 485 -22.21 6.23 4.52
CA THR A 485 -21.77 5.13 3.64
C THR A 485 -21.77 3.78 4.38
N ASN A 486 -21.73 2.68 3.63
CA ASN A 486 -21.44 1.37 4.20
C ASN A 486 -19.99 1.31 4.73
N ASN A 487 -19.72 0.34 5.61
CA ASN A 487 -18.36 0.05 6.04
C ASN A 487 -17.56 -0.60 4.91
N PHE A 488 -16.65 0.19 4.31
CA PHE A 488 -15.89 -0.27 3.17
C PHE A 488 -14.84 -1.35 3.50
N ALA A 489 -14.59 -1.63 4.77
CA ALA A 489 -13.74 -2.75 5.18
C ALA A 489 -14.46 -4.11 5.06
N ILE A 490 -15.77 -4.11 4.75
CA ILE A 490 -16.63 -5.30 4.69
C ILE A 490 -17.30 -5.43 3.31
N THR A 491 -17.78 -4.33 2.72
CA THR A 491 -18.48 -4.26 1.42
C THR A 491 -18.11 -2.96 0.71
N GLU A 492 -18.66 -2.64 -0.45
CA GLU A 492 -18.43 -1.36 -1.12
C GLU A 492 -19.03 -0.20 -0.31
N ALA A 493 -18.33 0.93 -0.23
CA ALA A 493 -18.81 2.13 0.47
C ALA A 493 -20.21 2.56 0.01
N MET A 494 -20.49 2.45 -1.28
CA MET A 494 -21.79 2.76 -1.88
C MET A 494 -22.01 2.00 -3.18
N SER A 495 -23.25 1.96 -3.66
CA SER A 495 -23.54 1.41 -4.99
C SER A 495 -23.02 2.32 -6.10
N CYS A 496 -22.86 1.77 -7.31
CA CYS A 496 -22.47 2.58 -8.49
C CYS A 496 -23.44 3.73 -8.76
N SER A 497 -24.76 3.51 -8.59
CA SER A 497 -25.77 4.57 -8.77
C SER A 497 -25.66 5.66 -7.72
N GLN A 498 -25.34 5.31 -6.47
CA GLN A 498 -25.10 6.27 -5.40
C GLN A 498 -23.80 7.06 -5.62
N ALA A 499 -22.73 6.44 -6.11
CA ALA A 499 -21.49 7.13 -6.45
C ALA A 499 -21.71 8.17 -7.56
N ILE A 500 -22.45 7.81 -8.62
CA ILE A 500 -22.84 8.74 -9.68
C ILE A 500 -23.70 9.88 -9.11
N ALA A 501 -24.71 9.55 -8.29
CA ALA A 501 -25.58 10.54 -7.67
C ALA A 501 -24.82 11.51 -6.76
N ALA A 502 -23.80 11.06 -6.03
CA ALA A 502 -22.95 11.92 -5.21
C ALA A 502 -22.20 12.95 -6.07
N ILE A 503 -21.60 12.52 -7.19
CA ILE A 503 -20.94 13.41 -8.14
C ILE A 503 -21.94 14.42 -8.75
N GLU A 504 -23.10 13.94 -9.20
CA GLU A 504 -24.11 14.80 -9.81
C GLU A 504 -24.65 15.85 -8.84
N LYS A 505 -24.94 15.47 -7.60
CA LYS A 505 -25.44 16.38 -6.57
C LYS A 505 -24.39 17.39 -6.10
N GLY A 506 -23.12 16.99 -6.07
CA GLY A 506 -22.00 17.91 -5.85
C GLY A 506 -21.90 18.98 -6.94
N ALA A 507 -21.95 18.54 -8.21
CA ALA A 507 -21.98 19.44 -9.35
C ALA A 507 -23.19 20.37 -9.34
N GLU A 508 -24.38 19.86 -8.98
CA GLU A 508 -25.59 20.66 -8.83
C GLU A 508 -25.44 21.75 -7.77
N SER A 509 -24.86 21.42 -6.61
CA SER A 509 -24.63 22.39 -5.51
C SER A 509 -23.83 23.60 -6.00
N PHE A 510 -22.77 23.34 -6.77
CA PHE A 510 -21.98 24.40 -7.39
C PHE A 510 -22.79 25.18 -8.42
N LEU A 511 -23.42 24.50 -9.39
CA LEU A 511 -24.12 25.14 -10.51
C LEU A 511 -25.34 25.96 -10.06
N GLU A 512 -26.05 25.53 -9.03
CA GLU A 512 -27.17 26.27 -8.41
C GLU A 512 -26.66 27.60 -7.85
N LYS A 513 -25.62 27.56 -7.01
CA LYS A 513 -25.00 28.76 -6.43
C LYS A 513 -24.36 29.65 -7.49
N GLN A 514 -23.80 29.06 -8.54
CA GLN A 514 -23.22 29.82 -9.67
C GLN A 514 -24.29 30.61 -10.44
N ARG A 515 -25.52 30.07 -10.56
CA ARG A 515 -26.65 30.80 -11.16
C ARG A 515 -27.18 31.91 -10.26
N GLU A 516 -27.18 31.71 -8.95
CA GLU A 516 -27.60 32.73 -7.97
C GLU A 516 -26.63 33.92 -7.96
N ALA A 517 -25.34 33.64 -7.83
CA ALA A 517 -24.28 34.64 -7.85
C ALA A 517 -23.00 34.02 -8.43
N PRO A 518 -22.51 34.49 -9.59
CA PRO A 518 -21.30 33.98 -10.20
C PRO A 518 -20.08 34.14 -9.29
N CYS A 519 -19.33 33.06 -9.12
CA CYS A 519 -18.01 33.05 -8.50
C CYS A 519 -16.94 32.79 -9.55
N ARG A 520 -15.71 33.26 -9.31
CA ARG A 520 -14.52 32.99 -10.15
C ARG A 520 -13.51 32.08 -9.46
N ILE A 521 -13.66 31.91 -8.15
CA ILE A 521 -12.85 31.04 -7.32
C ILE A 521 -13.73 30.34 -6.28
N VAL A 522 -13.48 29.05 -6.11
CA VAL A 522 -14.19 28.21 -5.14
C VAL A 522 -13.19 27.47 -4.26
N GLY A 523 -13.42 27.46 -2.95
CA GLY A 523 -12.73 26.62 -1.98
C GLY A 523 -13.56 25.40 -1.62
N LEU A 524 -12.90 24.27 -1.40
CA LEU A 524 -13.54 22.99 -1.11
C LEU A 524 -13.07 22.43 0.24
N GLY A 525 -13.98 22.46 1.20
CA GLY A 525 -13.86 21.87 2.52
C GLY A 525 -14.79 20.67 2.70
N GLU A 526 -14.66 20.03 3.85
CA GLU A 526 -15.38 18.81 4.19
C GLU A 526 -15.68 18.72 5.67
N MET A 527 -16.59 17.82 6.03
CA MET A 527 -16.79 17.36 7.39
C MET A 527 -17.27 15.91 7.39
N GLY A 528 -16.58 15.03 8.09
CA GLY A 528 -17.02 13.64 8.21
C GLY A 528 -16.13 12.82 9.11
N ILE A 529 -16.67 12.25 10.18
CA ILE A 529 -15.91 11.31 10.98
C ILE A 529 -15.61 10.06 10.15
N GLY A 530 -14.33 9.67 10.10
CA GLY A 530 -13.83 8.53 9.33
C GLY A 530 -13.31 8.85 7.93
N ASN A 531 -13.56 10.04 7.39
CA ASN A 531 -13.23 10.35 6.00
C ASN A 531 -11.74 10.44 5.68
N THR A 532 -10.88 10.71 6.68
CA THR A 532 -9.42 10.60 6.52
C THR A 532 -9.01 9.18 6.13
N SER A 533 -9.73 8.15 6.61
CA SER A 533 -9.51 6.76 6.21
C SER A 533 -9.85 6.56 4.74
N SER A 534 -11.02 7.03 4.31
CA SER A 534 -11.48 6.98 2.91
C SER A 534 -10.51 7.71 1.97
N ALA A 535 -10.08 8.93 2.36
CA ALA A 535 -9.10 9.71 1.62
C ALA A 535 -7.76 8.98 1.49
N THR A 536 -7.22 8.43 2.59
CA THR A 536 -5.98 7.65 2.56
C THR A 536 -6.12 6.40 1.66
N ALA A 537 -7.25 5.69 1.72
CA ALA A 537 -7.49 4.50 0.92
C ALA A 537 -7.52 4.81 -0.59
N ILE A 538 -8.26 5.87 -0.97
CA ILE A 538 -8.33 6.35 -2.36
C ILE A 538 -6.94 6.75 -2.86
N ILE A 539 -6.19 7.52 -2.08
CA ILE A 539 -4.85 7.98 -2.46
C ILE A 539 -3.90 6.79 -2.61
N ALA A 540 -3.90 5.83 -1.69
CA ALA A 540 -3.06 4.63 -1.79
C ALA A 540 -3.37 3.83 -3.07
N ALA A 541 -4.66 3.60 -3.34
CA ALA A 541 -5.08 2.87 -4.52
C ALA A 541 -4.70 3.59 -5.83
N ALA A 542 -4.91 4.90 -5.90
CA ALA A 542 -4.60 5.70 -7.09
C ALA A 542 -3.09 5.84 -7.35
N THR A 543 -2.31 6.04 -6.29
CA THR A 543 -0.86 6.33 -6.40
C THR A 543 0.02 5.09 -6.31
N GLY A 544 -0.55 3.93 -5.96
CA GLY A 544 0.18 2.69 -5.69
C GLY A 544 1.05 2.74 -4.41
N ARG A 545 0.92 3.79 -3.59
CA ARG A 545 1.67 3.92 -2.32
C ARG A 545 1.10 2.97 -1.26
N SER A 546 1.97 2.46 -0.39
CA SER A 546 1.50 1.61 0.71
C SER A 546 0.72 2.44 1.73
N ILE A 547 -0.34 1.87 2.32
CA ILE A 547 -1.11 2.54 3.37
C ILE A 547 -0.21 2.97 4.52
N ALA A 548 0.72 2.11 4.94
CA ALA A 548 1.66 2.38 6.01
C ALA A 548 2.52 3.64 5.77
N ASP A 549 2.85 3.96 4.52
CA ASP A 549 3.66 5.14 4.19
C ASP A 549 2.87 6.46 4.21
N ILE A 550 1.55 6.39 4.01
CA ILE A 550 0.73 7.58 3.74
C ILE A 550 -0.42 7.79 4.71
N VAL A 551 -0.66 6.84 5.62
CA VAL A 551 -1.64 7.00 6.68
C VAL A 551 -1.18 8.07 7.68
N GLY A 552 -2.09 8.96 8.04
CA GLY A 552 -1.87 9.90 9.13
C GLY A 552 -2.86 9.68 10.27
N ARG A 553 -2.66 10.43 11.36
CA ARG A 553 -3.43 10.31 12.60
C ARG A 553 -4.82 10.94 12.49
N GLY A 554 -5.11 11.70 11.44
CA GLY A 554 -6.38 12.38 11.24
C GLY A 554 -6.79 13.18 12.47
N THR A 555 -7.88 12.76 13.11
CA THR A 555 -8.44 13.37 14.32
C THR A 555 -7.54 13.29 15.57
N GLY A 556 -6.37 12.65 15.47
CA GLY A 556 -5.37 12.58 16.54
C GLY A 556 -5.32 11.22 17.24
N VAL A 557 -5.56 10.12 16.51
CA VAL A 557 -5.49 8.76 17.09
C VAL A 557 -4.11 8.44 17.67
N ASP A 558 -4.09 7.62 18.72
CA ASP A 558 -2.86 7.11 19.33
C ASP A 558 -2.18 6.05 18.45
N ASP A 559 -1.05 5.51 18.89
CA ASP A 559 -0.28 4.52 18.10
C ASP A 559 -1.08 3.25 17.80
N ARG A 560 -1.97 2.85 18.72
CA ARG A 560 -2.84 1.69 18.52
C ARG A 560 -3.93 2.00 17.49
N GLY A 561 -4.53 3.19 17.56
CA GLY A 561 -5.50 3.65 16.58
C GLY A 561 -4.88 3.83 15.19
N LEU A 562 -3.63 4.26 15.09
CA LEU A 562 -2.90 4.33 13.82
C LEU A 562 -2.68 2.94 13.23
N LEU A 563 -2.21 1.97 14.03
CA LEU A 563 -2.02 0.58 13.59
C LEU A 563 -3.34 -0.07 13.14
N ARG A 564 -4.43 0.15 13.89
CA ARG A 564 -5.76 -0.33 13.51
C ARG A 564 -6.21 0.28 12.19
N LYS A 565 -6.00 1.59 12.01
CA LYS A 565 -6.32 2.28 10.76
C LYS A 565 -5.53 1.70 9.59
N ILE A 566 -4.24 1.36 9.77
CA ILE A 566 -3.45 0.67 8.74
C ILE A 566 -4.09 -0.68 8.38
N GLU A 567 -4.38 -1.52 9.38
CA GLU A 567 -4.95 -2.86 9.19
C GLU A 567 -6.30 -2.81 8.45
N VAL A 568 -7.19 -1.92 8.87
CA VAL A 568 -8.51 -1.73 8.27
C VAL A 568 -8.41 -1.29 6.81
N LEU A 569 -7.52 -0.34 6.52
CA LEU A 569 -7.35 0.17 5.16
C LEU A 569 -6.65 -0.84 4.25
N GLU A 570 -5.67 -1.60 4.74
CA GLU A 570 -5.06 -2.69 3.99
C GLU A 570 -6.05 -3.81 3.68
N LYS A 571 -6.91 -4.17 4.65
CA LYS A 571 -8.03 -5.10 4.45
C LYS A 571 -8.98 -4.61 3.37
N ALA A 572 -9.37 -3.34 3.41
CA ALA A 572 -10.25 -2.73 2.41
C ALA A 572 -9.63 -2.76 0.99
N LEU A 573 -8.35 -2.38 0.84
CA LEU A 573 -7.66 -2.44 -0.45
C LEU A 573 -7.56 -3.88 -0.99
N HIS A 574 -7.35 -4.86 -0.11
CA HIS A 574 -7.28 -6.26 -0.50
C HIS A 574 -8.64 -6.82 -0.92
N LEU A 575 -9.71 -6.43 -0.22
CA LEU A 575 -11.08 -6.84 -0.51
C LEU A 575 -11.52 -6.33 -1.90
N HIS A 576 -11.35 -5.03 -2.14
CA HIS A 576 -11.91 -4.37 -3.32
C HIS A 576 -11.01 -4.45 -4.56
N LYS A 577 -9.69 -4.57 -4.37
CA LYS A 577 -8.68 -4.54 -5.44
C LYS A 577 -8.97 -3.48 -6.52
N PRO A 578 -9.29 -2.22 -6.12
CA PRO A 578 -9.81 -1.26 -7.09
C PRO A 578 -8.72 -0.85 -8.07
N SER A 579 -9.10 -0.61 -9.32
CA SER A 579 -8.18 -0.05 -10.31
C SER A 579 -7.77 1.36 -9.90
N GLY A 580 -6.47 1.60 -9.77
CA GLY A 580 -5.92 2.92 -9.40
C GLY A 580 -6.19 4.03 -10.43
N THR A 581 -6.66 3.67 -11.63
CA THR A 581 -6.96 4.62 -12.71
C THR A 581 -8.45 4.92 -12.89
N ASP A 582 -9.34 4.26 -12.14
CA ASP A 582 -10.79 4.45 -12.28
C ASP A 582 -11.35 5.24 -11.08
N GLY A 583 -11.51 6.55 -11.25
CA GLY A 583 -12.02 7.44 -10.21
C GLY A 583 -13.44 7.09 -9.73
N LEU A 584 -14.33 6.57 -10.59
CA LEU A 584 -15.67 6.18 -10.17
C LEU A 584 -15.62 4.92 -9.31
N LEU A 585 -14.86 3.92 -9.73
CA LEU A 585 -14.71 2.68 -8.97
C LEU A 585 -14.06 2.94 -7.61
N LEU A 586 -13.06 3.81 -7.55
CA LEU A 586 -12.43 4.22 -6.29
C LEU A 586 -13.43 4.90 -5.35
N LEU A 587 -14.27 5.82 -5.86
CA LEU A 587 -15.33 6.45 -5.08
C LEU A 587 -16.36 5.43 -4.59
N GLN A 588 -16.79 4.53 -5.47
CA GLN A 588 -17.78 3.49 -5.16
C GLN A 588 -17.30 2.55 -4.05
N THR A 589 -16.04 2.10 -4.13
CA THR A 589 -15.49 1.07 -3.25
C THR A 589 -14.97 1.64 -1.93
N LEU A 590 -14.28 2.78 -1.95
CA LEU A 590 -13.51 3.31 -0.81
C LEU A 590 -13.90 4.72 -0.37
N GLY A 591 -14.89 5.34 -1.01
CA GLY A 591 -15.16 6.76 -0.87
C GLY A 591 -16.20 7.14 0.19
N GLY A 592 -16.56 8.42 0.15
CA GLY A 592 -17.61 9.06 0.94
C GLY A 592 -18.56 9.86 0.04
N TYR A 593 -19.80 10.07 0.46
CA TYR A 593 -20.74 10.89 -0.31
C TYR A 593 -20.26 12.34 -0.45
N GLU A 594 -19.59 12.86 0.57
CA GLU A 594 -18.96 14.18 0.56
C GLU A 594 -17.74 14.24 -0.36
N LEU A 595 -16.93 13.17 -0.44
CA LEU A 595 -15.84 13.08 -1.44
C LEU A 595 -16.41 13.09 -2.86
N GLY A 596 -17.50 12.37 -3.10
CA GLY A 596 -18.23 12.40 -4.37
C GLY A 596 -18.78 13.80 -4.68
N GLY A 597 -19.32 14.48 -3.66
CA GLY A 597 -19.78 15.86 -3.75
C GLY A 597 -18.68 16.83 -4.17
N ILE A 598 -17.53 16.77 -3.50
CA ILE A 598 -16.34 17.58 -3.83
C ILE A 598 -15.86 17.27 -5.25
N CYS A 599 -15.77 15.99 -5.64
CA CYS A 599 -15.41 15.58 -7.00
C CYS A 599 -16.34 16.21 -8.04
N GLY A 600 -17.65 16.19 -7.80
CA GLY A 600 -18.65 16.82 -8.66
C GLY A 600 -18.50 18.34 -8.74
N ALA A 601 -18.25 19.00 -7.61
CA ALA A 601 -18.03 20.44 -7.54
C ALA A 601 -16.76 20.87 -8.29
N VAL A 602 -15.67 20.09 -8.21
CA VAL A 602 -14.44 20.32 -9.00
C VAL A 602 -14.76 20.31 -10.50
N LEU A 603 -15.44 19.27 -10.98
CA LEU A 603 -15.80 19.13 -12.40
C LEU A 603 -16.69 20.29 -12.87
N ALA A 604 -17.69 20.65 -12.06
CA ALA A 604 -18.59 21.75 -12.39
C ALA A 604 -17.88 23.11 -12.40
N ALA A 605 -17.03 23.40 -11.41
CA ALA A 605 -16.28 24.64 -11.34
C ALA A 605 -15.29 24.80 -12.50
N ALA A 606 -14.54 23.73 -12.81
CA ALA A 606 -13.65 23.72 -13.97
C ALA A 606 -14.41 23.96 -15.28
N SER A 607 -15.60 23.35 -15.44
CA SER A 607 -16.43 23.54 -16.64
C SER A 607 -16.96 24.96 -16.82
N GLU A 608 -16.98 25.76 -15.76
CA GLU A 608 -17.39 27.17 -15.75
C GLU A 608 -16.18 28.13 -15.67
N GLY A 609 -14.96 27.62 -15.90
CA GLY A 609 -13.75 28.45 -15.92
C GLY A 609 -13.36 29.03 -14.56
N CYS A 610 -13.76 28.38 -13.47
CA CYS A 610 -13.46 28.83 -12.10
C CYS A 610 -12.18 28.17 -11.57
N CYS A 611 -11.42 28.94 -10.80
CA CYS A 611 -10.30 28.40 -10.03
C CYS A 611 -10.83 27.58 -8.85
N VAL A 612 -10.25 26.41 -8.61
CA VAL A 612 -10.65 25.50 -7.53
C VAL A 612 -9.52 25.37 -6.53
N VAL A 613 -9.75 25.76 -5.29
CA VAL A 613 -8.79 25.67 -4.19
C VAL A 613 -9.12 24.46 -3.32
N LEU A 614 -8.22 23.47 -3.35
CA LEU A 614 -8.26 22.31 -2.48
C LEU A 614 -7.73 22.71 -1.09
N ASP A 615 -8.30 22.16 -0.04
CA ASP A 615 -7.88 22.35 1.34
C ASP A 615 -6.80 21.34 1.76
N GLY A 616 -7.11 20.44 2.71
CA GLY A 616 -6.22 19.37 3.18
C GLY A 616 -6.39 18.04 2.43
N ILE A 617 -5.99 16.94 3.09
CA ILE A 617 -5.92 15.59 2.50
C ILE A 617 -7.24 15.12 1.88
N ILE A 618 -8.39 15.38 2.51
CA ILE A 618 -9.68 14.84 2.04
C ILE A 618 -10.13 15.52 0.75
N SER A 619 -10.12 16.86 0.71
CA SER A 619 -10.42 17.60 -0.52
C SER A 619 -9.42 17.27 -1.63
N THR A 620 -8.16 16.99 -1.28
CA THR A 620 -7.13 16.57 -2.24
C THR A 620 -7.42 15.17 -2.79
N ALA A 621 -7.89 14.23 -1.97
CA ALA A 621 -8.33 12.91 -2.43
C ALA A 621 -9.53 13.03 -3.38
N ALA A 622 -10.50 13.89 -3.08
CA ALA A 622 -11.64 14.14 -3.96
C ALA A 622 -11.24 14.86 -5.27
N GLY A 623 -10.29 15.80 -5.20
CA GLY A 623 -9.68 16.41 -6.39
C GLY A 623 -8.93 15.39 -7.25
N LEU A 624 -8.27 14.41 -6.62
CA LEU A 624 -7.64 13.27 -7.31
C LEU A 624 -8.68 12.40 -8.01
N LEU A 625 -9.83 12.12 -7.39
CA LEU A 625 -10.94 11.43 -8.07
C LEU A 625 -11.38 12.19 -9.32
N ALA A 626 -11.56 13.52 -9.22
CA ALA A 626 -11.92 14.36 -10.37
C ALA A 626 -10.84 14.33 -11.47
N TYR A 627 -9.56 14.36 -11.09
CA TYR A 627 -8.43 14.25 -12.02
C TYR A 627 -8.38 12.90 -12.73
N LEU A 628 -8.65 11.80 -12.04
CA LEU A 628 -8.74 10.47 -12.66
C LEU A 628 -9.93 10.37 -13.64
N ILE A 629 -11.01 11.12 -13.40
CA ILE A 629 -12.18 11.19 -14.28
C ILE A 629 -11.93 12.08 -15.50
N CYS A 630 -11.29 13.24 -15.30
CA CYS A 630 -11.00 14.25 -16.32
C CYS A 630 -9.66 14.92 -15.99
N PRO A 631 -8.53 14.44 -16.57
CA PRO A 631 -7.20 14.96 -16.27
C PRO A 631 -7.04 16.47 -16.50
N GLU A 632 -7.82 17.04 -17.41
CA GLU A 632 -7.84 18.46 -17.76
C GLU A 632 -8.22 19.37 -16.57
N VAL A 633 -8.88 18.85 -15.53
CA VAL A 633 -9.19 19.63 -14.32
C VAL A 633 -7.92 20.11 -13.61
N LYS A 634 -6.77 19.44 -13.81
CA LYS A 634 -5.50 19.77 -13.16
C LYS A 634 -5.18 21.26 -13.23
N ASP A 635 -5.38 21.88 -14.39
CA ASP A 635 -5.02 23.28 -14.61
C ASP A 635 -5.87 24.26 -13.78
N TYR A 636 -7.06 23.82 -13.34
CA TYR A 636 -7.99 24.59 -12.52
C TYR A 636 -7.76 24.40 -11.02
N LEU A 637 -6.98 23.37 -10.64
CA LEU A 637 -6.71 23.04 -9.25
C LEU A 637 -5.55 23.87 -8.69
N VAL A 638 -5.78 24.46 -7.52
CA VAL A 638 -4.78 25.08 -6.64
C VAL A 638 -4.77 24.30 -5.34
N ALA A 639 -3.62 23.73 -4.98
CA ALA A 639 -3.46 23.08 -3.69
C ALA A 639 -3.30 24.14 -2.60
N GLY A 640 -4.25 24.20 -1.65
CA GLY A 640 -4.36 25.24 -0.64
C GLY A 640 -3.18 25.27 0.32
N HIS A 641 -3.15 24.33 1.25
CA HIS A 641 -2.08 24.24 2.25
C HIS A 641 -1.42 22.86 2.26
N ARG A 642 -0.17 22.82 2.74
CA ARG A 642 0.52 21.59 3.09
C ARG A 642 -0.08 21.09 4.40
N SER A 643 -0.83 20.00 4.29
CA SER A 643 -1.33 19.26 5.43
C SER A 643 -0.19 18.50 6.10
N VAL A 644 -0.29 18.33 7.42
CA VAL A 644 0.60 17.43 8.17
C VAL A 644 0.31 15.95 7.86
N GLU A 645 -0.84 15.66 7.24
CA GLU A 645 -1.22 14.31 6.81
C GLU A 645 -0.38 13.90 5.59
N VAL A 646 0.51 12.93 5.81
CA VAL A 646 1.56 12.51 4.88
C VAL A 646 1.00 12.10 3.51
N GLY A 647 -0.20 11.51 3.49
CA GLY A 647 -0.84 11.08 2.24
C GLY A 647 -1.26 12.20 1.31
N GLN A 648 -1.47 13.43 1.79
CA GLN A 648 -1.75 14.55 0.88
C GLN A 648 -0.60 14.75 -0.10
N LYS A 649 0.64 14.66 0.37
CA LYS A 649 1.83 14.82 -0.49
C LYS A 649 1.83 13.80 -1.63
N ALA A 650 1.47 12.55 -1.37
CA ALA A 650 1.42 11.52 -2.40
C ALA A 650 0.41 11.86 -3.51
N ALA A 651 -0.77 12.37 -3.15
CA ALA A 651 -1.78 12.79 -4.11
C ALA A 651 -1.36 14.04 -4.91
N LEU A 652 -0.75 15.03 -4.24
CA LEU A 652 -0.23 16.23 -4.88
C LEU A 652 0.91 15.92 -5.85
N ASP A 653 1.87 15.07 -5.45
CA ASP A 653 2.96 14.59 -6.31
C ASP A 653 2.40 13.87 -7.56
N PHE A 654 1.36 13.04 -7.39
CA PHE A 654 0.73 12.30 -8.49
C PHE A 654 0.04 13.22 -9.51
N MET A 655 -0.63 14.27 -9.04
CA MET A 655 -1.25 15.28 -9.93
C MET A 655 -0.22 16.31 -10.44
N GLY A 656 0.97 16.38 -9.85
CA GLY A 656 1.98 17.41 -10.14
C GLY A 656 1.51 18.80 -9.67
N LEU A 657 0.98 18.88 -8.45
CA LEU A 657 0.54 20.10 -7.78
C LEU A 657 1.44 20.41 -6.58
N GLU A 658 1.61 21.69 -6.27
CA GLU A 658 2.35 22.13 -5.08
C GLU A 658 1.45 22.95 -4.15
N PRO A 659 1.52 22.79 -2.82
CA PRO A 659 0.64 23.48 -1.87
C PRO A 659 1.09 24.93 -1.59
N VAL A 660 0.20 25.92 -1.70
CA VAL A 660 0.55 27.36 -1.62
C VAL A 660 1.03 27.78 -0.23
N VAL A 661 0.40 27.26 0.83
CA VAL A 661 0.61 27.67 2.22
C VAL A 661 1.20 26.53 3.04
N ASP A 662 2.11 26.81 3.97
CA ASP A 662 2.64 25.82 4.93
C ASP A 662 2.56 26.40 6.36
N LEU A 663 1.46 26.11 7.05
CA LEU A 663 1.18 26.57 8.42
C LEU A 663 1.02 25.40 9.42
N GLY A 664 1.33 24.17 9.00
CA GLY A 664 1.11 22.97 9.83
C GLY A 664 -0.37 22.70 10.15
N PHE A 665 -1.29 23.14 9.28
CA PHE A 665 -2.72 22.93 9.46
C PHE A 665 -3.11 21.46 9.28
N ARG A 666 -4.16 21.06 10.00
CA ARG A 666 -4.72 19.70 9.99
C ARG A 666 -6.20 19.63 10.39
N LEU A 667 -6.89 20.78 10.40
CA LEU A 667 -8.28 20.86 10.83
C LEU A 667 -9.24 20.32 9.76
N GLY A 668 -9.00 20.69 8.50
CA GLY A 668 -9.96 20.45 7.42
C GLY A 668 -10.94 21.63 7.31
N GLU A 669 -12.20 21.30 7.00
CA GLU A 669 -13.32 22.26 6.89
C GLU A 669 -13.16 23.32 5.79
N GLY A 670 -12.11 23.28 4.97
CA GLY A 670 -11.84 24.31 3.97
C GLY A 670 -10.98 25.47 4.48
N THR A 671 -10.42 25.36 5.68
CA THR A 671 -9.73 26.49 6.35
C THR A 671 -8.44 26.93 5.66
N GLY A 672 -7.62 25.99 5.19
CA GLY A 672 -6.45 26.31 4.37
C GLY A 672 -6.83 26.80 2.97
N ALA A 673 -7.90 26.27 2.38
CA ALA A 673 -8.44 26.79 1.13
C ALA A 673 -8.88 28.26 1.26
N ALA A 674 -9.56 28.64 2.35
CA ALA A 674 -10.00 30.03 2.58
C ALA A 674 -8.83 31.03 2.61
N ILE A 675 -7.73 30.69 3.28
CA ILE A 675 -6.52 31.53 3.31
C ILE A 675 -5.90 31.61 1.92
N THR A 676 -5.78 30.48 1.23
CA THR A 676 -5.19 30.44 -0.11
C THR A 676 -6.01 31.22 -1.14
N MET A 677 -7.34 31.24 -1.05
CA MET A 677 -8.18 32.07 -1.91
C MET A 677 -7.82 33.56 -1.82
N ASN A 678 -7.50 34.05 -0.61
CA ASN A 678 -7.07 35.43 -0.41
C ASN A 678 -5.67 35.71 -0.98
N LEU A 679 -4.77 34.70 -0.97
CA LEU A 679 -3.47 34.81 -1.65
C LEU A 679 -3.62 34.80 -3.17
N VAL A 680 -4.56 34.02 -3.71
CA VAL A 680 -4.88 34.05 -5.15
C VAL A 680 -5.43 35.42 -5.55
N GLU A 681 -6.28 36.04 -4.73
CA GLU A 681 -6.75 37.40 -4.96
C GLU A 681 -5.62 38.43 -4.94
N LEU A 682 -4.67 38.30 -4.01
CA LEU A 682 -3.44 39.10 -3.99
C LEU A 682 -2.61 38.92 -5.27
N SER A 683 -2.44 37.68 -5.73
CA SER A 683 -1.77 37.37 -7.02
C SER A 683 -2.44 38.05 -8.21
N CYS A 684 -3.77 38.00 -8.29
CA CYS A 684 -4.52 38.66 -9.36
C CYS A 684 -4.36 40.18 -9.31
N SER A 685 -4.44 40.77 -8.10
CA SER A 685 -4.28 42.20 -7.88
C SER A 685 -2.87 42.66 -8.25
N MET A 686 -1.83 41.92 -7.86
CA MET A 686 -0.45 42.15 -8.29
C MET A 686 -0.34 42.21 -9.83
N MET A 687 -0.97 41.28 -10.54
CA MET A 687 -0.89 41.27 -12.01
C MET A 687 -1.62 42.45 -12.68
N ARG A 688 -2.70 42.93 -12.07
CA ARG A 688 -3.50 44.06 -12.59
C ARG A 688 -2.92 45.43 -12.23
N GLU A 689 -2.49 45.61 -10.99
CA GLU A 689 -2.30 46.93 -10.37
C GLU A 689 -0.83 47.34 -10.21
N MET A 690 0.08 46.37 -10.08
CA MET A 690 1.51 46.68 -9.96
C MET A 690 2.00 47.31 -11.27
N ALA A 691 2.73 48.43 -11.20
CA ALA A 691 3.29 49.08 -12.38
C ALA A 691 4.32 48.18 -13.09
N THR A 692 4.53 48.42 -14.37
CA THR A 692 5.69 47.91 -15.12
C THR A 692 6.90 48.84 -14.95
N PHE A 693 8.10 48.36 -15.27
CA PHE A 693 9.31 49.20 -15.29
C PHE A 693 9.12 50.47 -16.14
N ASP A 694 8.52 50.33 -17.32
CA ASP A 694 8.23 51.44 -18.23
C ASP A 694 7.25 52.45 -17.62
N GLU A 695 6.16 51.98 -17.00
CA GLU A 695 5.16 52.85 -16.34
C GLU A 695 5.71 53.56 -15.10
N ALA A 696 6.63 52.92 -14.39
CA ALA A 696 7.25 53.46 -13.17
C ALA A 696 8.45 54.38 -13.44
N GLY A 697 8.94 54.44 -14.68
CA GLY A 697 10.13 55.22 -15.03
C GLY A 697 11.41 54.70 -14.35
N VAL A 698 11.48 53.39 -14.10
CA VAL A 698 12.64 52.73 -13.47
C VAL A 698 13.45 52.05 -14.56
N ASP A 699 14.75 52.37 -14.65
CA ASP A 699 15.66 51.75 -15.62
C ASP A 699 15.66 50.22 -15.44
N GLY A 700 15.27 49.48 -16.48
CA GLY A 700 15.32 48.02 -16.48
C GLY A 700 16.77 47.53 -16.44
N SER A 701 17.09 46.61 -15.54
CA SER A 701 18.41 45.99 -15.49
C SER A 701 18.66 45.15 -16.75
N THR A 702 19.63 45.54 -17.56
CA THR A 702 20.14 44.74 -18.69
C THR A 702 21.01 43.59 -18.16
N HIS A 703 20.40 42.47 -17.75
CA HIS A 703 21.11 41.23 -17.48
C HIS A 703 20.38 40.03 -18.05
#